data_AF-A0A412WKB5-F1
#
_entry.id   AF-A0A412WKB5-F1
#
_cell.length_a   1.000
_cell.length_b   1.000
_cell.length_c   1.000
_cell.angle_alpha   90.00
_cell.angle_beta   90.00
_cell.angle_gamma   90.00
#
_symmetry.space_group_name_H-M   'P 1'
#
loop_
_entity.id
_entity.type
_entity.pdbx_description
1 polymer ?
#
loop_
_entity_poly.entity_id
_entity_poly.type
_entity_poly.pdbx_seq_one_letter_code
_entity_poly.pdbx_strand_id
1 'polypeptide(L)'
;MMKTICTGMFTIMLVLLFRPVGAQTEDAFPSYIEQCFNNYFNFNPQEKIYLHTDKPTYSAGENIWFRAYCVDASYHIPTQLSKFIYLELINRQDSILKRIQIKQTDSCFYGNLTIPSTTPPGEYCLRVFTNWMQNNEEDFFFKKNIQIVSTVNEVNIHTASSRQDNAIRTTLTLIDNAGKPYVHQRLKITTYRHKLAVNKTTLKTDEQGSAILQYPVSDSIDRIQVAFPTDLPFAFSREIPLLNLSDDFDFQFFPEGGNLLAGTTQTVAFKALDANGRSIAAEGKIYNSKEQEVVSFSTFHRGMGTLELTTQPGERYYALVHTATNREKRVDLQIPQAENLALQVYPQDNHLILAVKKGIHFPAGKTIYIVMHSRGRLLGVLPAKDDFVGALPLNSLPGGTVQFVLADADSHIYSQRSYFIKPDPQPVLQLRTDKEKYDRREKVNLTLQFTDIGEHPLEGSFSLSVTDNTMVPRDTLSDNIVSYLLLTSDLKGHIEAPGSYSRETPEHIDLLMLTHGWTRYEIGKFLTATPSKATFKLEQGQEIRGKITNYSNKPMANASVQIFIPGENTLGEVKSNENGEFIIRDLDFPDSTIFLVRGYKEKGGKMVDITITPRLFKDPVTHFTIPRENKPLGKEEFMDQFKGSYFYQNGVKVYILDEAVVLRHRPESVQHKYEGQYTDMTDYILGQEELNKFNTSSIYQLLSRLPGVIVSGTKVTMARNGSTPLFMIDGLPQTEDMLNAVMPEDVDNLGVIRDGARLTFFMAQGGAGGVIVINTKHGHFTPKATPGLIKFIPLGYSEPDEFYMPQYNDPEILKAPEIDYRSTIYWQPVVPIDSSGQTSLSFFTSDMAGSYTITVEGLGKNGEPVYRQTTIRRE
;
A
#
# COMPACT_ATOMS: atom_id res chain seq x y z
N MET A 1 7.13 35.18 5.80
CA MET A 1 7.49 36.24 4.84
C MET A 1 6.40 36.25 3.78
N MET A 2 5.41 37.14 3.95
CA MET A 2 4.30 37.35 3.02
C MET A 2 4.82 38.03 1.75
N LYS A 3 4.59 37.44 0.58
CA LYS A 3 4.23 38.17 -0.66
C LYS A 3 3.95 37.23 -1.84
N THR A 4 2.76 37.40 -2.39
CA THR A 4 2.41 37.25 -3.81
C THR A 4 2.36 35.83 -4.38
N ILE A 5 1.21 35.16 -4.22
CA ILE A 5 0.74 34.14 -5.16
C ILE A 5 -0.52 34.71 -5.79
N CYS A 6 -0.47 34.95 -7.10
CA CYS A 6 -1.60 35.37 -7.91
C CYS A 6 -2.71 34.30 -7.82
N THR A 7 -3.76 34.59 -7.09
CA THR A 7 -5.03 33.89 -7.15
C THR A 7 -5.68 34.18 -8.51
N GLY A 8 -5.59 33.23 -9.44
CA GLY A 8 -6.47 33.16 -10.60
C GLY A 8 -7.88 32.80 -10.14
N MET A 9 -8.64 33.80 -9.70
CA MET A 9 -10.05 33.67 -9.37
C MET A 9 -10.82 33.62 -10.70
N PHE A 10 -11.07 32.41 -11.22
CA PHE A 10 -11.99 32.22 -12.34
C PHE A 10 -13.42 32.40 -11.81
N THR A 11 -13.91 33.64 -11.83
CA THR A 11 -15.33 33.94 -11.64
C THR A 11 -16.08 33.40 -12.86
N ILE A 12 -16.83 32.31 -12.69
CA ILE A 12 -17.75 31.80 -13.70
C ILE A 12 -18.85 32.85 -13.87
N MET A 13 -18.72 33.71 -14.87
CA MET A 13 -19.74 34.69 -15.22
C MET A 13 -20.83 33.99 -16.05
N LEU A 14 -21.83 33.44 -15.36
CA LEU A 14 -23.02 32.88 -15.97
C LEU A 14 -23.83 34.04 -16.59
N VAL A 15 -23.90 34.13 -17.93
CA VAL A 15 -24.73 35.12 -18.62
C VAL A 15 -26.18 34.64 -18.57
N LEU A 16 -26.92 35.06 -17.53
CA LEU A 16 -28.38 34.96 -17.48
C LEU A 16 -28.99 36.33 -17.75
N LEU A 17 -29.80 36.43 -18.80
CA LEU A 17 -30.64 37.59 -19.09
C LEU A 17 -31.79 37.67 -18.08
N PHE A 18 -31.64 38.45 -17.00
CA PHE A 18 -32.74 38.85 -16.13
C PHE A 18 -32.83 40.39 -15.99
N ARG A 19 -34.06 40.92 -16.13
CA ARG A 19 -34.41 42.31 -15.83
C ARG A 19 -34.32 42.56 -14.31
N PRO A 20 -33.96 43.78 -13.85
CA PRO A 20 -33.80 44.06 -12.44
C PRO A 20 -35.14 44.48 -11.81
N VAL A 21 -35.62 43.74 -10.82
CA VAL A 21 -36.59 44.27 -9.84
C VAL A 21 -36.35 43.60 -8.48
N GLY A 22 -36.14 44.44 -7.47
CA GLY A 22 -36.33 44.11 -6.06
C GLY A 22 -35.08 43.68 -5.31
N ALA A 23 -34.70 44.48 -4.31
CA ALA A 23 -33.71 44.12 -3.30
C ALA A 23 -34.13 42.80 -2.61
N GLN A 24 -33.46 41.70 -2.96
CA GLN A 24 -33.56 40.44 -2.24
C GLN A 24 -32.62 40.47 -1.04
N THR A 25 -33.14 40.10 0.12
CA THR A 25 -32.33 39.57 1.22
C THR A 25 -31.37 38.53 0.64
N GLU A 26 -30.06 38.74 0.75
CA GLU A 26 -29.06 37.77 0.32
C GLU A 26 -29.38 36.41 0.95
N ASP A 27 -29.60 35.41 0.11
CA ASP A 27 -29.82 34.04 0.51
C ASP A 27 -28.57 33.53 1.24
N ALA A 28 -28.71 33.21 2.53
CA ALA A 28 -27.58 32.84 3.37
C ALA A 28 -27.06 31.42 3.12
N PHE A 29 -27.83 30.56 2.42
CA PHE A 29 -27.49 29.16 2.26
C PHE A 29 -26.22 28.91 1.41
N PRO A 30 -26.04 29.53 0.22
CA PRO A 30 -24.78 29.42 -0.52
C PRO A 30 -23.55 29.79 0.32
N SER A 31 -23.61 30.90 1.06
CA SER A 31 -22.52 31.34 1.94
C SER A 31 -22.25 30.35 3.08
N TYR A 32 -23.30 29.76 3.65
CA TYR A 32 -23.18 28.71 4.67
C TYR A 32 -22.47 27.46 4.12
N ILE A 33 -22.85 26.99 2.93
CA ILE A 33 -22.22 25.82 2.28
C ILE A 33 -20.75 26.10 1.98
N GLU A 34 -20.43 27.28 1.43
CA GLU A 34 -19.05 27.71 1.21
C GLU A 34 -18.22 27.65 2.50
N GLN A 35 -18.78 28.14 3.61
CA GLN A 35 -18.13 28.08 4.91
C GLN A 35 -17.92 26.64 5.41
N CYS A 36 -18.91 25.75 5.25
CA CYS A 36 -18.79 24.33 5.63
C CYS A 36 -17.66 23.63 4.86
N PHE A 37 -17.58 23.84 3.55
CA PHE A 37 -16.51 23.29 2.72
C PHE A 37 -15.15 23.83 3.17
N ASN A 38 -15.01 25.15 3.29
CA ASN A 38 -13.76 25.79 3.73
C ASN A 38 -13.29 25.29 5.11
N ASN A 39 -14.21 25.18 6.08
CA ASN A 39 -13.89 24.65 7.41
C ASN A 39 -13.41 23.20 7.33
N TYR A 40 -14.10 22.34 6.59
CA TYR A 40 -13.73 20.93 6.46
C TYR A 40 -12.30 20.78 5.91
N PHE A 41 -11.93 21.50 4.84
CA PHE A 41 -10.58 21.42 4.27
C PHE A 41 -9.50 21.98 5.19
N ASN A 42 -9.79 23.06 5.91
CA ASN A 42 -8.83 23.65 6.84
C ASN A 42 -8.50 22.72 8.01
N PHE A 43 -9.47 21.92 8.48
CA PHE A 43 -9.28 21.01 9.61
C PHE A 43 -8.94 19.56 9.20
N ASN A 44 -9.21 19.18 7.96
CA ASN A 44 -8.98 17.83 7.46
C ASN A 44 -8.33 17.84 6.06
N PRO A 45 -7.06 18.28 5.93
CA PRO A 45 -6.35 18.19 4.66
C PRO A 45 -6.29 16.72 4.23
N GLN A 46 -6.72 16.39 3.01
CA GLN A 46 -6.74 15.00 2.56
C GLN A 46 -5.56 14.72 1.63
N GLU A 47 -4.80 13.67 1.95
CA GLU A 47 -3.74 13.14 1.10
C GLU A 47 -4.26 11.92 0.32
N LYS A 48 -3.76 11.75 -0.91
CA LYS A 48 -3.99 10.59 -1.77
C LYS A 48 -2.64 10.09 -2.26
N ILE A 49 -2.42 8.79 -2.25
CA ILE A 49 -1.16 8.18 -2.71
C ILE A 49 -1.47 7.26 -3.89
N TYR A 50 -0.62 7.26 -4.90
CA TYR A 50 -0.61 6.25 -5.97
C TYR A 50 0.77 5.59 -6.07
N LEU A 51 0.85 4.27 -6.29
CA LEU A 51 2.12 3.53 -6.36
C LEU A 51 2.37 2.96 -7.77
N HIS A 52 3.38 3.49 -8.47
CA HIS A 52 3.96 2.86 -9.66
C HIS A 52 5.04 1.88 -9.22
N THR A 53 4.94 0.63 -9.68
CA THR A 53 5.93 -0.43 -9.44
C THR A 53 6.58 -0.82 -10.76
N ASP A 54 7.81 -1.33 -10.75
CA ASP A 54 8.50 -1.73 -11.98
C ASP A 54 7.75 -2.81 -12.77
N LYS A 55 7.09 -3.74 -12.06
CA LYS A 55 6.23 -4.79 -12.66
C LYS A 55 5.11 -5.25 -11.71
N PRO A 56 4.18 -6.12 -12.15
CA PRO A 56 3.13 -6.67 -11.30
C PRO A 56 3.43 -8.07 -10.71
N THR A 57 4.48 -8.75 -11.18
CA THR A 57 4.82 -10.13 -10.78
C THR A 57 6.29 -10.24 -10.38
N TYR A 58 6.58 -10.90 -9.27
CA TYR A 58 7.90 -10.98 -8.65
C TYR A 58 8.24 -12.38 -8.18
N SER A 59 9.52 -12.70 -8.10
CA SER A 59 9.99 -13.91 -7.42
C SER A 59 10.18 -13.68 -5.92
N ALA A 60 10.03 -14.73 -5.09
CA ALA A 60 10.46 -14.65 -3.69
C ALA A 60 11.95 -14.30 -3.61
N GLY A 61 12.34 -13.37 -2.73
CA GLY A 61 13.70 -12.84 -2.65
C GLY A 61 13.97 -11.60 -3.53
N GLU A 62 13.08 -11.31 -4.49
CA GLU A 62 13.25 -10.16 -5.39
C GLU A 62 12.91 -8.82 -4.73
N ASN A 63 13.49 -7.73 -5.24
CA ASN A 63 13.12 -6.36 -4.89
C ASN A 63 11.90 -5.91 -5.71
N ILE A 64 10.87 -5.42 -5.01
CA ILE A 64 9.81 -4.61 -5.62
C ILE A 64 10.33 -3.19 -5.72
N TRP A 65 10.60 -2.70 -6.93
CA TRP A 65 11.00 -1.32 -7.15
C TRP A 65 9.76 -0.46 -7.30
N PHE A 66 9.71 0.68 -6.61
CA PHE A 66 8.51 1.50 -6.63
C PHE A 66 8.78 3.00 -6.52
N ARG A 67 7.78 3.75 -6.96
CA ARG A 67 7.59 5.17 -6.70
C ARG A 67 6.17 5.41 -6.24
N ALA A 68 6.02 6.18 -5.17
CA ALA A 68 4.74 6.67 -4.70
C ALA A 68 4.57 8.18 -4.98
N TYR A 69 3.40 8.53 -5.51
CA TYR A 69 2.97 9.90 -5.78
C TYR A 69 1.99 10.31 -4.68
N CYS A 70 2.44 11.14 -3.73
CA CYS A 70 1.58 11.71 -2.70
C CYS A 70 1.07 13.08 -3.15
N VAL A 71 -0.25 13.22 -3.25
CA VAL A 71 -0.91 14.43 -3.74
C VAL A 71 -1.96 14.94 -2.75
N ASP A 72 -2.25 16.23 -2.84
CA ASP A 72 -3.48 16.79 -2.31
C ASP A 72 -4.68 16.13 -3.02
N ALA A 73 -5.63 15.58 -2.25
CA ALA A 73 -6.72 14.80 -2.81
C ALA A 73 -7.73 15.63 -3.62
N SER A 74 -7.79 16.96 -3.41
CA SER A 74 -8.72 17.88 -4.06
C SER A 74 -8.16 18.47 -5.35
N TYR A 75 -6.87 18.81 -5.36
CA TYR A 75 -6.22 19.43 -6.52
C TYR A 75 -5.34 18.47 -7.33
N HIS A 76 -5.00 17.30 -6.77
CA HIS A 76 -4.02 16.34 -7.34
C HIS A 76 -2.61 16.90 -7.55
N ILE A 77 -2.31 18.05 -6.95
CA ILE A 77 -0.96 18.60 -6.92
C ILE A 77 -0.09 17.85 -5.91
N PRO A 78 1.21 17.66 -6.18
CA PRO A 78 2.13 17.06 -5.21
C PRO A 78 2.08 17.77 -3.85
N THR A 79 1.98 17.01 -2.76
CA THR A 79 1.91 17.54 -1.39
C THR A 79 3.19 17.24 -0.59
N GLN A 80 3.50 18.10 0.37
CA GLN A 80 4.63 17.95 1.29
C GLN A 80 4.19 17.95 2.76
N LEU A 81 2.89 17.78 3.03
CA LEU A 81 2.33 17.77 4.38
C LEU A 81 2.81 16.58 5.21
N SER A 82 3.03 15.42 4.60
CA SER A 82 3.70 14.27 5.23
C SER A 82 5.08 14.08 4.62
N LYS A 83 6.10 13.88 5.48
CA LYS A 83 7.48 13.58 5.07
C LYS A 83 7.79 12.09 5.00
N PHE A 84 6.83 11.25 5.42
CA PHE A 84 6.96 9.80 5.41
C PHE A 84 5.70 9.12 4.91
N ILE A 85 5.89 8.01 4.21
CA ILE A 85 4.84 7.04 3.86
C ILE A 85 5.20 5.67 4.42
N TYR A 86 4.21 4.79 4.51
CA TYR A 86 4.40 3.39 4.88
C TYR A 86 3.95 2.52 3.73
N LEU A 87 4.80 1.56 3.34
CA LEU A 87 4.47 0.52 2.36
C LEU A 87 4.42 -0.83 3.07
N GLU A 88 3.35 -1.57 2.83
CA GLU A 88 3.12 -2.89 3.41
C GLU A 88 2.91 -3.94 2.33
N LEU A 89 3.53 -5.10 2.52
CA LEU A 89 3.26 -6.32 1.78
C LEU A 89 2.31 -7.20 2.60
N ILE A 90 1.11 -7.42 2.11
CA ILE A 90 0.01 -8.11 2.81
C ILE A 90 -0.39 -9.36 2.05
N ASN A 91 -0.59 -10.46 2.77
CA ASN A 91 -1.07 -11.72 2.18
C ASN A 91 -2.62 -11.79 2.12
N ARG A 92 -3.16 -12.85 1.53
CA ARG A 92 -4.62 -13.10 1.43
C ARG A 92 -5.36 -13.28 2.77
N GLN A 93 -4.64 -13.31 3.90
CA GLN A 93 -5.20 -13.45 5.25
C GLN A 93 -5.23 -12.12 6.01
N ASP A 94 -4.94 -11.00 5.35
CA ASP A 94 -4.77 -9.69 5.99
C ASP A 94 -3.56 -9.66 6.95
N SER A 95 -2.60 -10.56 6.79
CA SER A 95 -1.36 -10.53 7.57
C SER A 95 -0.28 -9.73 6.83
N ILE A 96 0.34 -8.80 7.56
CA ILE A 96 1.46 -8.00 7.06
C ILE A 96 2.73 -8.85 7.13
N LEU A 97 3.32 -9.17 5.97
CA LEU A 97 4.61 -9.86 5.89
C LEU A 97 5.79 -8.91 6.12
N LYS A 98 5.69 -7.71 5.55
CA LYS A 98 6.73 -6.67 5.66
C LYS A 98 6.08 -5.31 5.67
N ARG A 99 6.58 -4.42 6.52
CA ARG A 99 6.28 -2.98 6.52
C ARG A 99 7.60 -2.24 6.46
N ILE A 100 7.69 -1.24 5.59
CA ILE A 100 8.81 -0.31 5.52
C ILE A 100 8.27 1.12 5.60
N GLN A 101 9.04 2.03 6.20
CA GLN A 101 8.80 3.47 6.17
C GLN A 101 9.66 4.06 5.04
N ILE A 102 9.13 5.00 4.27
CA ILE A 102 9.88 5.67 3.20
C ILE A 102 9.86 7.17 3.49
N LYS A 103 11.04 7.78 3.48
CA LYS A 103 11.21 9.22 3.61
C LYS A 103 11.07 9.92 2.26
N GLN A 104 10.55 11.14 2.27
CA GLN A 104 10.49 11.98 1.09
C GLN A 104 11.89 12.44 0.65
N THR A 105 12.23 12.23 -0.62
CA THR A 105 13.47 12.69 -1.28
C THR A 105 13.09 13.47 -2.54
N ASP A 106 13.56 14.72 -2.68
CA ASP A 106 13.26 15.60 -3.81
C ASP A 106 11.76 15.68 -4.17
N SER A 107 10.92 15.89 -3.14
CA SER A 107 9.44 15.92 -3.25
C SER A 107 8.79 14.60 -3.69
N CYS A 108 9.52 13.50 -3.75
CA CYS A 108 9.06 12.20 -4.20
C CYS A 108 9.25 11.14 -3.11
N PHE A 109 8.54 10.02 -3.23
CA PHE A 109 8.79 8.83 -2.41
C PHE A 109 9.13 7.68 -3.37
N TYR A 110 10.29 7.06 -3.20
CA TYR A 110 10.69 5.92 -4.01
C TYR A 110 11.67 5.05 -3.23
N GLY A 111 11.85 3.82 -3.70
CA GLY A 111 12.78 2.86 -3.11
C GLY A 111 12.42 1.45 -3.53
N ASN A 112 12.80 0.50 -2.69
CA ASN A 112 12.57 -0.91 -2.91
C ASN A 112 12.06 -1.61 -1.65
N LEU A 113 11.27 -2.66 -1.85
CA LEU A 113 10.86 -3.60 -0.81
C LEU A 113 11.36 -4.99 -1.20
N THR A 114 12.30 -5.53 -0.44
CA THR A 114 12.78 -6.91 -0.64
C THR A 114 11.76 -7.91 -0.11
N ILE A 115 11.27 -8.77 -1.00
CA ILE A 115 10.39 -9.88 -0.65
C ILE A 115 11.23 -10.92 0.10
N PRO A 116 10.82 -11.40 1.29
CA PRO A 116 11.54 -12.48 1.96
C PRO A 116 11.67 -13.71 1.03
N SER A 117 12.84 -14.33 0.96
CA SER A 117 13.09 -15.50 0.09
C SER A 117 12.24 -16.73 0.46
N THR A 118 11.71 -16.76 1.68
CA THR A 118 10.80 -17.79 2.21
C THR A 118 9.32 -17.49 1.95
N THR A 119 9.01 -16.42 1.22
CA THR A 119 7.63 -16.01 0.95
C THR A 119 6.95 -17.04 0.04
N PRO A 120 5.82 -17.65 0.46
CA PRO A 120 5.11 -18.60 -0.39
C PRO A 120 4.60 -17.94 -1.68
N PRO A 121 4.58 -18.64 -2.81
CA PRO A 121 3.97 -18.11 -4.02
C PRO A 121 2.47 -17.92 -3.85
N GLY A 122 1.93 -16.88 -4.47
CA GLY A 122 0.52 -16.54 -4.38
C GLY A 122 0.27 -15.07 -4.69
N GLU A 123 -0.96 -14.64 -4.43
CA GLU A 123 -1.35 -13.25 -4.60
C GLU A 123 -1.13 -12.47 -3.31
N TYR A 124 -0.60 -11.27 -3.45
CA TYR A 124 -0.32 -10.35 -2.36
C TYR A 124 -0.86 -8.96 -2.71
N CYS A 125 -1.01 -8.13 -1.69
CA CYS A 125 -1.45 -6.75 -1.83
C CYS A 125 -0.38 -5.82 -1.25
N LEU A 126 0.01 -4.84 -2.05
CA LEU A 126 0.77 -3.68 -1.58
C LEU A 126 -0.20 -2.62 -1.10
N ARG A 127 -0.07 -2.19 0.15
CA ARG A 127 -0.85 -1.10 0.73
C ARG A 127 0.05 0.06 1.10
N VAL A 128 -0.31 1.28 0.70
CA VAL A 128 0.49 2.48 0.98
C VAL A 128 -0.36 3.62 1.54
N PHE A 129 0.15 4.30 2.57
CA PHE A 129 -0.53 5.39 3.27
C PHE A 129 0.46 6.31 4.00
N THR A 130 0.05 7.55 4.30
CA THR A 130 0.70 8.41 5.30
C THR A 130 0.14 8.13 6.69
N ASN A 131 0.86 8.49 7.76
CA ASN A 131 0.31 8.39 9.10
C ASN A 131 -1.00 9.18 9.25
N TRP A 132 -1.11 10.34 8.60
CA TRP A 132 -2.30 11.18 8.64
C TRP A 132 -3.53 10.56 7.97
N MET A 133 -3.33 9.86 6.85
CA MET A 133 -4.40 9.15 6.15
C MET A 133 -5.14 8.16 7.06
N GLN A 134 -4.48 7.64 8.10
CA GLN A 134 -5.08 6.73 9.08
C GLN A 134 -6.27 7.32 9.86
N ASN A 135 -6.48 8.64 9.83
CA ASN A 135 -7.71 9.24 10.38
C ASN A 135 -8.96 8.94 9.52
N ASN A 136 -8.80 8.41 8.30
CA ASN A 136 -9.90 8.09 7.38
C ASN A 136 -10.17 6.59 7.24
N GLU A 137 -11.24 6.22 6.53
CA GLU A 137 -11.57 4.81 6.22
C GLU A 137 -10.46 4.15 5.38
N GLU A 138 -10.32 2.83 5.49
CA GLU A 138 -9.21 2.10 4.85
C GLU A 138 -9.30 2.08 3.31
N ASP A 139 -10.51 2.24 2.76
CA ASP A 139 -10.71 2.34 1.30
C ASP A 139 -10.05 3.59 0.70
N PHE A 140 -9.56 4.53 1.54
CA PHE A 140 -8.79 5.69 1.08
C PHE A 140 -7.30 5.40 0.92
N PHE A 141 -6.83 4.22 1.33
CA PHE A 141 -5.45 3.80 1.14
C PHE A 141 -5.30 3.15 -0.22
N PHE A 142 -4.20 3.46 -0.90
CA PHE A 142 -3.93 2.81 -2.16
C PHE A 142 -3.54 1.35 -1.93
N LYS A 143 -4.16 0.47 -2.71
CA LYS A 143 -3.96 -0.98 -2.69
C LYS A 143 -3.65 -1.45 -4.10
N LYS A 144 -2.60 -2.25 -4.27
CA LYS A 144 -2.21 -2.85 -5.55
C LYS A 144 -1.93 -4.32 -5.38
N ASN A 145 -2.67 -5.16 -6.12
CA ASN A 145 -2.43 -6.58 -6.14
C ASN A 145 -1.16 -6.88 -6.95
N ILE A 146 -0.34 -7.79 -6.42
CA ILE A 146 0.86 -8.32 -7.07
C ILE A 146 0.85 -9.84 -6.98
N GLN A 147 1.60 -10.49 -7.87
CA GLN A 147 1.82 -11.93 -7.82
C GLN A 147 3.24 -12.22 -7.35
N ILE A 148 3.40 -13.15 -6.41
CA ILE A 148 4.70 -13.70 -6.03
C ILE A 148 4.76 -15.13 -6.54
N VAL A 149 5.83 -15.46 -7.26
CA VAL A 149 6.12 -16.80 -7.79
C VAL A 149 7.40 -17.34 -7.16
N SER A 150 7.53 -18.67 -7.10
CA SER A 150 8.74 -19.31 -6.59
C SER A 150 9.60 -19.80 -7.74
N THR A 151 10.91 -19.76 -7.56
CA THR A 151 11.93 -20.19 -8.53
C THR A 151 12.69 -21.45 -8.08
N VAL A 152 12.45 -21.90 -6.83
CA VAL A 152 13.08 -23.09 -6.24
C VAL A 152 12.06 -24.24 -6.27
N ASN A 153 12.52 -25.49 -6.42
CA ASN A 153 11.72 -26.72 -6.53
C ASN A 153 10.57 -26.79 -5.52
N GLU A 154 9.43 -26.23 -5.92
CA GLU A 154 8.24 -26.18 -5.11
C GLU A 154 7.14 -27.02 -5.76
N VAL A 155 6.35 -27.61 -4.90
CA VAL A 155 5.10 -28.26 -5.26
C VAL A 155 4.20 -27.17 -5.82
N ASN A 156 3.93 -27.16 -7.13
CA ASN A 156 2.90 -26.34 -7.76
C ASN A 156 1.57 -27.07 -7.63
N ILE A 157 0.54 -26.39 -7.14
CA ILE A 157 -0.80 -26.94 -6.98
C ILE A 157 -1.73 -26.19 -7.90
N HIS A 158 -2.21 -26.88 -8.93
CA HIS A 158 -3.30 -26.41 -9.75
C HIS A 158 -4.61 -26.90 -9.16
N THR A 159 -5.59 -26.01 -9.09
CA THR A 159 -6.92 -26.33 -8.61
C THR A 159 -7.94 -26.13 -9.71
N ALA A 160 -8.72 -27.18 -9.95
CA ALA A 160 -9.87 -27.14 -10.85
C ALA A 160 -11.10 -27.58 -10.06
N SER A 161 -12.01 -26.65 -9.83
CA SER A 161 -13.26 -26.92 -9.12
C SER A 161 -14.41 -26.99 -10.12
N SER A 162 -15.27 -28.00 -9.97
CA SER A 162 -16.54 -28.09 -10.69
C SER A 162 -17.65 -28.47 -9.73
N ARG A 163 -18.86 -28.02 -10.03
CA ARG A 163 -20.06 -28.38 -9.28
C ARG A 163 -20.68 -29.64 -9.87
N GLN A 164 -21.09 -30.57 -9.00
CA GLN A 164 -21.86 -31.77 -9.32
C GLN A 164 -23.06 -31.82 -8.36
N ASP A 165 -24.23 -31.36 -8.83
CA ASP A 165 -25.45 -31.23 -8.03
C ASP A 165 -25.27 -30.41 -6.73
N ASN A 166 -25.29 -31.09 -5.57
CA ASN A 166 -25.12 -30.51 -4.24
C ASN A 166 -23.70 -30.64 -3.68
N ALA A 167 -22.75 -31.16 -4.46
CA ALA A 167 -21.34 -31.28 -4.09
C ALA A 167 -20.44 -30.47 -5.02
N ILE A 168 -19.34 -29.97 -4.47
CA ILE A 168 -18.22 -29.39 -5.22
C ILE A 168 -17.12 -30.44 -5.27
N ARG A 169 -16.62 -30.69 -6.47
CA ARG A 169 -15.48 -31.54 -6.75
C ARG A 169 -14.30 -30.65 -7.13
N THR A 170 -13.28 -30.62 -6.28
CA THR A 170 -12.04 -29.87 -6.48
C THR A 170 -10.90 -30.85 -6.72
N THR A 171 -10.38 -30.85 -7.95
CA THR A 171 -9.17 -31.60 -8.32
C THR A 171 -7.94 -30.74 -7.99
N LEU A 172 -7.02 -31.30 -7.22
CA LEU A 172 -5.72 -30.73 -6.89
C LEU A 172 -4.67 -31.47 -7.71
N THR A 173 -4.00 -30.81 -8.63
CA THR A 173 -2.91 -31.40 -9.42
C THR A 173 -1.58 -30.84 -8.93
N LEU A 174 -0.72 -31.73 -8.42
CA LEU A 174 0.57 -31.39 -7.85
C LEU A 174 1.68 -31.73 -8.84
N ILE A 175 2.40 -30.71 -9.29
CA ILE A 175 3.57 -30.85 -10.19
C ILE A 175 4.76 -30.09 -9.63
N ASP A 176 5.98 -30.48 -9.96
CA ASP A 176 7.16 -29.66 -9.70
C ASP A 176 7.30 -28.53 -10.74
N ASN A 177 8.34 -27.73 -10.64
CA ASN A 177 8.62 -26.63 -11.59
C ASN A 177 8.96 -27.13 -13.01
N ALA A 178 9.30 -28.41 -13.18
CA ALA A 178 9.52 -29.03 -14.49
C ALA A 178 8.25 -29.69 -15.06
N GLY A 179 7.10 -29.53 -14.38
CA GLY A 179 5.84 -30.14 -14.77
C GLY A 179 5.72 -31.63 -14.41
N LYS A 180 6.67 -32.20 -13.67
CA LYS A 180 6.63 -33.61 -13.27
C LYS A 180 5.64 -33.79 -12.11
N PRO A 181 4.72 -34.77 -12.18
CA PRO A 181 3.72 -34.97 -11.14
C PRO A 181 4.31 -35.54 -9.84
N TYR A 182 3.79 -35.07 -8.70
CA TYR A 182 4.01 -35.68 -7.39
C TYR A 182 3.08 -36.89 -7.24
N VAL A 183 3.54 -38.06 -7.69
CA VAL A 183 2.75 -39.30 -7.71
C VAL A 183 2.69 -39.98 -6.34
N HIS A 184 1.53 -40.55 -5.98
CA HIS A 184 1.30 -41.29 -4.72
C HIS A 184 1.61 -40.50 -3.43
N GLN A 185 1.69 -39.18 -3.53
CA GLN A 185 2.01 -38.28 -2.43
C GLN A 185 0.81 -38.14 -1.48
N ARG A 186 1.04 -38.35 -0.18
CA ARG A 186 0.04 -38.11 0.85
C ARG A 186 -0.09 -36.61 1.12
N LEU A 187 -1.33 -36.13 1.21
CA LEU A 187 -1.71 -34.73 1.42
C LEU A 187 -2.63 -34.62 2.63
N LYS A 188 -2.26 -33.81 3.62
CA LYS A 188 -3.16 -33.38 4.69
C LYS A 188 -3.89 -32.12 4.24
N ILE A 189 -5.21 -32.21 4.13
CA ILE A 189 -6.07 -31.11 3.69
C ILE A 189 -6.89 -30.60 4.88
N THR A 190 -6.82 -29.30 5.16
CA THR A 190 -7.77 -28.62 6.07
C THR A 190 -8.66 -27.70 5.25
N THR A 191 -9.98 -27.86 5.30
CA THR A 191 -10.93 -26.94 4.63
C THR A 191 -11.33 -25.85 5.61
N TYR A 192 -11.53 -24.64 5.11
CA TYR A 192 -11.99 -23.51 5.92
C TYR A 192 -13.22 -22.83 5.31
N ARG A 193 -14.07 -22.35 6.21
CA ARG A 193 -15.12 -21.37 5.95
C ARG A 193 -14.73 -20.10 6.69
N HIS A 194 -14.42 -19.06 5.96
CA HIS A 194 -13.84 -17.82 6.44
C HIS A 194 -12.57 -18.11 7.25
N LYS A 195 -12.57 -17.82 8.56
CA LYS A 195 -11.44 -18.07 9.46
C LYS A 195 -11.56 -19.39 10.23
N LEU A 196 -12.66 -20.14 10.06
CA LEU A 196 -12.94 -21.37 10.82
C LEU A 196 -12.55 -22.60 10.01
N ALA A 197 -11.72 -23.47 10.60
CA ALA A 197 -11.44 -24.79 10.03
C ALA A 197 -12.68 -25.68 10.17
N VAL A 198 -13.19 -26.20 9.06
CA VAL A 198 -14.45 -26.96 9.00
C VAL A 198 -14.20 -28.46 8.95
N ASN A 199 -13.19 -28.91 8.20
CA ASN A 199 -12.87 -30.32 8.08
C ASN A 199 -11.35 -30.54 7.91
N LYS A 200 -10.87 -31.71 8.31
CA LYS A 200 -9.49 -32.18 8.08
C LYS A 200 -9.55 -33.59 7.47
N THR A 201 -8.94 -33.77 6.31
CA THR A 201 -8.88 -35.06 5.62
C THR A 201 -7.47 -35.33 5.10
N THR A 202 -7.21 -36.58 4.73
CA THR A 202 -5.97 -36.98 4.06
C THR A 202 -6.29 -37.55 2.69
N LEU A 203 -5.66 -37.01 1.65
CA LEU A 203 -5.77 -37.50 0.28
C LEU A 203 -4.43 -38.08 -0.17
N LYS A 204 -4.46 -38.84 -1.27
CA LYS A 204 -3.27 -39.35 -1.94
C LYS A 204 -3.37 -39.02 -3.43
N THR A 205 -2.30 -38.52 -4.02
CA THR A 205 -2.27 -38.23 -5.47
C THR A 205 -2.17 -39.51 -6.30
N ASP A 206 -2.71 -39.48 -7.52
CA ASP A 206 -2.64 -40.54 -8.52
C ASP A 206 -1.35 -40.48 -9.38
N GLU A 207 -1.30 -41.27 -10.45
CA GLU A 207 -0.18 -41.33 -11.42
C GLU A 207 0.03 -40.02 -12.19
N GLN A 208 -0.99 -39.16 -12.22
CA GLN A 208 -0.95 -37.82 -12.81
C GLN A 208 -0.69 -36.74 -11.75
N GLY A 209 -0.35 -37.12 -10.53
CA GLY A 209 -0.14 -36.18 -9.43
C GLY A 209 -1.42 -35.50 -8.93
N SER A 210 -2.59 -36.06 -9.26
CA SER A 210 -3.89 -35.46 -8.97
C SER A 210 -4.58 -36.10 -7.77
N ALA A 211 -5.23 -35.30 -6.93
CA ALA A 211 -6.05 -35.74 -5.81
C ALA A 211 -7.40 -35.02 -5.84
N ILE A 212 -8.49 -35.73 -5.51
CA ILE A 212 -9.84 -35.17 -5.57
C ILE A 212 -10.36 -34.92 -4.16
N LEU A 213 -10.70 -33.67 -3.89
CA LEU A 213 -11.43 -33.25 -2.70
C LEU A 213 -12.90 -33.02 -3.07
N GLN A 214 -13.81 -33.62 -2.30
CA GLN A 214 -15.25 -33.42 -2.48
C GLN A 214 -15.88 -32.92 -1.18
N TYR A 215 -16.73 -31.89 -1.29
CA TYR A 215 -17.45 -31.31 -0.15
C TYR A 215 -18.81 -30.76 -0.60
N PRO A 216 -19.83 -30.72 0.27
CA PRO A 216 -21.13 -30.11 -0.02
C PRO A 216 -21.02 -28.63 -0.41
N VAL A 217 -21.85 -28.16 -1.34
CA VAL A 217 -21.97 -26.73 -1.67
C VAL A 217 -22.38 -25.92 -0.42
N SER A 218 -23.24 -26.50 0.43
CA SER A 218 -23.68 -25.91 1.69
C SER A 218 -22.53 -25.61 2.67
N ASP A 219 -21.39 -26.26 2.50
CA ASP A 219 -20.25 -26.05 3.39
C ASP A 219 -19.60 -24.68 3.18
N SER A 220 -19.84 -24.03 2.03
CA SER A 220 -19.35 -22.68 1.71
C SER A 220 -17.85 -22.54 1.97
N ILE A 221 -17.07 -23.54 1.54
CA ILE A 221 -15.62 -23.58 1.71
C ILE A 221 -14.98 -22.56 0.77
N ASP A 222 -14.23 -21.61 1.33
CA ASP A 222 -13.56 -20.55 0.56
C ASP A 222 -12.05 -20.79 0.38
N ARG A 223 -11.47 -21.69 1.16
CA ARG A 223 -10.05 -22.06 1.03
C ARG A 223 -9.78 -23.46 1.55
N ILE A 224 -8.62 -23.99 1.15
CA ILE A 224 -8.01 -25.19 1.70
C ILE A 224 -6.57 -24.93 2.09
N GLN A 225 -6.10 -25.56 3.15
CA GLN A 225 -4.68 -25.71 3.44
C GLN A 225 -4.25 -27.11 3.02
N VAL A 226 -3.27 -27.19 2.12
CA VAL A 226 -2.65 -28.43 1.65
C VAL A 226 -1.27 -28.54 2.28
N ALA A 227 -1.03 -29.59 3.07
CA ALA A 227 0.25 -29.84 3.70
C ALA A 227 0.74 -31.26 3.43
N PHE A 228 2.05 -31.44 3.41
CA PHE A 228 2.64 -32.77 3.42
C PHE A 228 2.71 -33.30 4.86
N PRO A 229 2.35 -34.58 5.09
CA PRO A 229 2.71 -35.26 6.33
C PRO A 229 4.24 -35.23 6.48
N THR A 230 4.73 -35.33 7.71
CA THR A 230 6.15 -35.25 8.15
C THR A 230 7.13 -36.25 7.50
N ASP A 231 6.73 -36.96 6.45
CA ASP A 231 7.45 -38.08 5.82
C ASP A 231 8.26 -37.65 4.58
N LEU A 232 8.34 -36.35 4.29
CA LEU A 232 9.13 -35.78 3.17
C LEU A 232 10.32 -34.97 3.67
N PRO A 233 11.38 -34.79 2.85
CA PRO A 233 12.60 -34.09 3.26
C PRO A 233 12.38 -32.61 3.60
N PHE A 234 11.27 -32.01 3.17
CA PHE A 234 10.90 -30.63 3.45
C PHE A 234 9.47 -30.52 4.01
N ALA A 235 9.27 -29.54 4.90
CA ALA A 235 7.94 -29.16 5.36
C ALA A 235 7.21 -28.37 4.27
N PHE A 236 6.05 -28.86 3.84
CA PHE A 236 5.19 -28.17 2.88
C PHE A 236 3.83 -27.89 3.50
N SER A 237 3.38 -26.64 3.42
CA SER A 237 2.03 -26.22 3.78
C SER A 237 1.66 -24.99 2.96
N ARG A 238 0.58 -25.06 2.18
CA ARG A 238 0.10 -23.94 1.39
C ARG A 238 -1.41 -23.78 1.48
N GLU A 239 -1.86 -22.55 1.69
CA GLU A 239 -3.26 -22.19 1.57
C GLU A 239 -3.61 -21.86 0.13
N ILE A 240 -4.75 -22.36 -0.33
CA ILE A 240 -5.25 -22.17 -1.69
C ILE A 240 -6.69 -21.65 -1.60
N PRO A 241 -6.97 -20.45 -2.13
CA PRO A 241 -8.33 -19.98 -2.25
C PRO A 241 -9.10 -20.85 -3.25
N LEU A 242 -10.36 -21.12 -2.97
CA LEU A 242 -11.25 -21.87 -3.84
C LEU A 242 -12.31 -20.94 -4.41
N LEU A 243 -12.69 -21.18 -5.67
CA LEU A 243 -13.81 -20.48 -6.30
C LEU A 243 -15.09 -20.81 -5.54
N ASN A 244 -15.88 -19.79 -5.24
CA ASN A 244 -17.24 -19.98 -4.82
C ASN A 244 -18.07 -20.41 -6.05
N LEU A 245 -18.39 -21.69 -6.12
CA LEU A 245 -19.22 -22.29 -7.17
C LEU A 245 -20.69 -22.41 -6.76
N SER A 246 -21.14 -21.56 -5.83
CA SER A 246 -22.56 -21.30 -5.67
C SER A 246 -23.11 -20.71 -6.97
N ASP A 247 -24.29 -21.15 -7.38
CA ASP A 247 -25.01 -20.52 -8.48
C ASP A 247 -25.84 -19.32 -8.00
N ASP A 248 -25.63 -18.87 -6.75
CA ASP A 248 -26.15 -17.60 -6.28
C ASP A 248 -25.40 -16.45 -6.96
N PHE A 249 -26.09 -15.34 -7.13
CA PHE A 249 -25.55 -14.14 -7.73
C PHE A 249 -26.13 -12.93 -7.01
N ASP A 250 -25.34 -11.88 -6.89
CA ASP A 250 -25.80 -10.60 -6.37
C ASP A 250 -26.38 -9.76 -7.51
N PHE A 251 -27.53 -9.15 -7.26
CA PHE A 251 -28.17 -8.28 -8.23
C PHE A 251 -28.82 -7.11 -7.48
N GLN A 252 -28.44 -5.90 -7.85
CA GLN A 252 -28.83 -4.69 -7.15
C GLN A 252 -29.39 -3.65 -8.13
N PHE A 253 -30.40 -2.91 -7.69
CA PHE A 253 -30.98 -1.76 -8.41
C PHE A 253 -30.55 -0.44 -7.78
N PHE A 254 -30.29 0.54 -8.64
CA PHE A 254 -29.82 1.88 -8.29
C PHE A 254 -30.69 2.91 -9.03
N PRO A 255 -31.80 3.36 -8.42
CA PRO A 255 -32.59 4.46 -8.97
C PRO A 255 -31.71 5.70 -9.14
N GLU A 256 -31.76 6.37 -10.29
CA GLU A 256 -30.96 7.56 -10.52
C GLU A 256 -31.32 8.65 -9.50
N GLY A 257 -30.30 9.19 -8.83
CA GLY A 257 -30.48 10.14 -7.74
C GLY A 257 -30.77 9.51 -6.37
N GLY A 258 -30.77 8.17 -6.26
CA GLY A 258 -30.78 7.42 -5.00
C GLY A 258 -32.17 7.01 -4.49
N ASN A 259 -33.24 7.68 -4.92
CA ASN A 259 -34.61 7.37 -4.53
C ASN A 259 -35.44 6.94 -5.73
N LEU A 260 -36.21 5.85 -5.59
CA LEU A 260 -37.23 5.49 -6.57
C LEU A 260 -38.47 6.38 -6.40
N LEU A 261 -38.79 7.24 -7.37
CA LEU A 261 -39.90 8.19 -7.26
C LEU A 261 -41.21 7.64 -7.82
N ALA A 262 -42.32 7.95 -7.13
CA ALA A 262 -43.67 7.60 -7.58
C ALA A 262 -44.28 8.66 -8.50
N GLY A 263 -44.91 8.22 -9.59
CA GLY A 263 -45.65 9.04 -10.57
C GLY A 263 -44.79 9.72 -11.64
N THR A 264 -43.48 9.42 -11.67
CA THR A 264 -42.54 9.99 -12.64
C THR A 264 -41.71 8.86 -13.27
N THR A 265 -41.43 8.96 -14.57
CA THR A 265 -40.49 8.06 -15.26
C THR A 265 -39.07 8.37 -14.83
N GLN A 266 -38.34 7.35 -14.40
CA GLN A 266 -36.98 7.48 -13.88
C GLN A 266 -36.08 6.37 -14.45
N THR A 267 -34.83 6.72 -14.73
CA THR A 267 -33.77 5.77 -15.03
C THR A 267 -33.39 4.99 -13.77
N VAL A 268 -33.37 3.67 -13.86
CA VAL A 268 -32.91 2.77 -12.80
C VAL A 268 -31.75 1.95 -13.36
N ALA A 269 -30.55 2.16 -12.82
CA ALA A 269 -29.41 1.33 -13.13
C ALA A 269 -29.46 0.02 -12.34
N PHE A 270 -28.74 -0.99 -12.80
CA PHE A 270 -28.59 -2.25 -12.08
C PHE A 270 -27.20 -2.84 -12.30
N LYS A 271 -26.78 -3.71 -11.38
CA LYS A 271 -25.51 -4.43 -11.44
C LYS A 271 -25.70 -5.88 -11.02
N ALA A 272 -25.14 -6.79 -11.81
CA ALA A 272 -25.15 -8.23 -11.59
C ALA A 272 -23.73 -8.76 -11.37
N LEU A 273 -23.52 -9.45 -10.25
CA LEU A 273 -22.24 -10.05 -9.85
C LEU A 273 -22.42 -11.54 -9.51
N ASP A 274 -21.46 -12.38 -9.89
CA ASP A 274 -21.41 -13.77 -9.45
C ASP A 274 -21.02 -13.89 -7.96
N ALA A 275 -21.08 -15.10 -7.41
CA ALA A 275 -20.70 -15.37 -6.01
C ALA A 275 -19.22 -15.07 -5.66
N ASN A 276 -18.38 -14.75 -6.66
CA ASN A 276 -16.98 -14.35 -6.50
C ASN A 276 -16.79 -12.83 -6.68
N GLY A 277 -17.88 -12.06 -6.82
CA GLY A 277 -17.87 -10.62 -7.00
C GLY A 277 -17.51 -10.15 -8.41
N ARG A 278 -17.61 -11.02 -9.42
CA ARG A 278 -17.31 -10.68 -10.83
C ARG A 278 -18.57 -10.40 -11.61
N SER A 279 -18.46 -9.54 -12.61
CA SER A 279 -19.57 -9.22 -13.50
C SER A 279 -20.08 -10.43 -14.29
N ILE A 280 -21.40 -10.64 -14.23
CA ILE A 280 -22.12 -11.69 -14.97
C ILE A 280 -23.23 -11.07 -15.83
N ALA A 281 -23.51 -11.68 -16.98
CA ALA A 281 -24.64 -11.28 -17.81
C ALA A 281 -25.96 -11.71 -17.14
N ALA A 282 -26.95 -10.82 -17.17
CA ALA A 282 -28.26 -11.06 -16.61
C ALA A 282 -29.34 -10.39 -17.47
N GLU A 283 -30.53 -10.95 -17.46
CA GLU A 283 -31.72 -10.39 -18.10
C GLU A 283 -32.94 -10.65 -17.23
N GLY A 284 -34.02 -9.91 -17.41
CA GLY A 284 -35.17 -10.09 -16.56
C GLY A 284 -36.32 -9.16 -16.88
N LYS A 285 -37.34 -9.26 -16.03
CA LYS A 285 -38.58 -8.51 -16.13
C LYS A 285 -38.99 -7.98 -14.76
N ILE A 286 -39.47 -6.74 -14.73
CA ILE A 286 -40.05 -6.12 -13.54
C ILE A 286 -41.56 -6.32 -13.57
N TYR A 287 -42.10 -6.70 -12.42
CA TYR A 287 -43.53 -6.89 -12.17
C TYR A 287 -44.01 -5.96 -11.07
N ASN A 288 -45.27 -5.54 -11.16
CA ASN A 288 -45.93 -4.78 -10.10
C ASN A 288 -46.63 -5.71 -9.09
N SER A 289 -47.33 -5.12 -8.10
CA SER A 289 -48.05 -5.88 -7.06
C SER A 289 -49.25 -6.66 -7.59
N LYS A 290 -49.64 -6.45 -8.86
CA LYS A 290 -50.71 -7.18 -9.57
C LYS A 290 -50.17 -8.25 -10.51
N GLU A 291 -48.89 -8.59 -10.40
CA GLU A 291 -48.19 -9.58 -11.26
C GLU A 291 -48.17 -9.19 -12.74
N GLN A 292 -48.33 -7.90 -13.06
CA GLN A 292 -48.27 -7.41 -14.43
C GLN A 292 -46.82 -7.01 -14.76
N GLU A 293 -46.35 -7.48 -15.91
CA GLU A 293 -45.05 -7.07 -16.46
C GLU A 293 -45.06 -5.57 -16.79
N VAL A 294 -44.06 -4.86 -16.28
CA VAL A 294 -43.91 -3.40 -16.43
C VAL A 294 -42.85 -3.08 -17.49
N VAL A 295 -41.68 -3.73 -17.40
CA VAL A 295 -40.53 -3.49 -18.29
C VAL A 295 -39.57 -4.67 -18.26
N SER A 296 -38.91 -4.94 -19.38
CA SER A 296 -37.82 -5.91 -19.50
C SER A 296 -36.45 -5.22 -19.53
N PHE A 297 -35.41 -5.93 -19.09
CA PHE A 297 -34.04 -5.40 -19.06
C PHE A 297 -33.01 -6.50 -19.34
N SER A 298 -31.84 -6.09 -19.80
CA SER A 298 -30.66 -6.95 -19.94
C SER A 298 -29.38 -6.16 -19.69
N THR A 299 -28.35 -6.83 -19.16
CA THR A 299 -27.05 -6.22 -18.92
C THR A 299 -26.43 -5.71 -20.21
N PHE A 300 -25.86 -4.51 -20.17
CA PHE A 300 -25.21 -3.85 -21.30
C PHE A 300 -23.69 -3.92 -21.23
N HIS A 301 -23.10 -3.54 -20.09
CA HIS A 301 -21.65 -3.46 -19.92
C HIS A 301 -21.21 -4.04 -18.58
N ARG A 302 -20.40 -5.11 -18.59
CA ARG A 302 -19.84 -5.75 -17.38
C ARG A 302 -20.88 -5.98 -16.28
N GLY A 303 -21.98 -6.65 -16.64
CA GLY A 303 -23.06 -6.94 -15.69
C GLY A 303 -23.87 -5.72 -15.25
N MET A 304 -23.59 -4.54 -15.78
CA MET A 304 -24.34 -3.30 -15.53
C MET A 304 -25.28 -2.99 -16.68
N GLY A 305 -26.40 -2.34 -16.38
CA GLY A 305 -27.33 -1.82 -17.37
C GLY A 305 -28.28 -0.80 -16.75
N THR A 306 -29.15 -0.22 -17.57
CA THR A 306 -30.20 0.72 -17.16
C THR A 306 -31.54 0.33 -17.76
N LEU A 307 -32.61 0.80 -17.14
CA LEU A 307 -33.99 0.71 -17.63
C LEU A 307 -34.76 1.97 -17.25
N GLU A 308 -35.81 2.29 -18.01
CA GLU A 308 -36.75 3.36 -17.67
C GLU A 308 -37.96 2.76 -16.95
N LEU A 309 -38.26 3.26 -15.75
CA LEU A 309 -39.36 2.75 -14.92
C LEU A 309 -40.29 3.89 -14.51
N THR A 310 -41.60 3.68 -14.67
CA THR A 310 -42.62 4.58 -14.12
C THR A 310 -43.37 3.84 -13.03
N THR A 311 -43.27 4.33 -11.79
CA THR A 311 -43.90 3.67 -10.63
C THR A 311 -45.11 4.44 -10.12
N GLN A 312 -45.96 3.80 -9.31
CA GLN A 312 -47.16 4.38 -8.72
C GLN A 312 -47.08 4.45 -7.19
N PRO A 313 -47.72 5.45 -6.54
CA PRO A 313 -47.74 5.56 -5.08
C PRO A 313 -48.34 4.32 -4.41
N GLY A 314 -47.64 3.79 -3.41
CA GLY A 314 -48.12 2.63 -2.62
C GLY A 314 -48.03 1.27 -3.33
N GLU A 315 -47.61 1.23 -4.60
CA GLU A 315 -47.36 -0.01 -5.33
C GLU A 315 -45.95 -0.55 -5.01
N ARG A 316 -45.78 -1.87 -5.07
CA ARG A 316 -44.47 -2.54 -4.90
C ARG A 316 -44.06 -3.18 -6.21
N TYR A 317 -42.76 -3.18 -6.46
CA TYR A 317 -42.18 -3.75 -7.68
C TYR A 317 -41.10 -4.77 -7.32
N TYR A 318 -41.01 -5.82 -8.11
CA TYR A 318 -39.96 -6.81 -8.01
C TYR A 318 -39.52 -7.24 -9.40
N ALA A 319 -38.25 -7.63 -9.54
CA ALA A 319 -37.71 -8.21 -10.75
C ALA A 319 -37.60 -9.72 -10.63
N LEU A 320 -37.89 -10.44 -11.70
CA LEU A 320 -37.45 -11.81 -11.93
C LEU A 320 -36.22 -11.75 -12.84
N VAL A 321 -35.06 -12.05 -12.27
CA VAL A 321 -33.76 -11.96 -12.92
C VAL A 321 -33.28 -13.36 -13.28
N HIS A 322 -32.88 -13.53 -14.54
CA HIS A 322 -32.26 -14.73 -15.08
C HIS A 322 -30.80 -14.46 -15.44
N THR A 323 -29.95 -15.45 -15.24
CA THR A 323 -28.56 -15.44 -15.72
C THR A 323 -28.34 -16.60 -16.68
N ALA A 324 -27.19 -16.63 -17.37
CA ALA A 324 -26.85 -17.70 -18.32
C ALA A 324 -26.86 -19.12 -17.72
N THR A 325 -26.88 -19.26 -16.39
CA THR A 325 -27.03 -20.55 -15.69
C THR A 325 -28.50 -20.98 -15.52
N ASN A 326 -29.46 -20.28 -16.16
CA ASN A 326 -30.91 -20.51 -16.11
C ASN A 326 -31.53 -20.45 -14.70
N ARG A 327 -30.88 -19.78 -13.74
CA ARG A 327 -31.46 -19.54 -12.41
C ARG A 327 -32.23 -18.24 -12.37
N GLU A 328 -33.43 -18.31 -11.83
CA GLU A 328 -34.29 -17.16 -11.54
C GLU A 328 -34.08 -16.69 -10.10
N LYS A 329 -33.87 -15.39 -9.91
CA LYS A 329 -33.86 -14.75 -8.59
C LYS A 329 -34.88 -13.62 -8.57
N ARG A 330 -35.72 -13.61 -7.55
CA ARG A 330 -36.60 -12.48 -7.25
C ARG A 330 -35.82 -11.41 -6.49
N VAL A 331 -35.83 -10.19 -6.99
CA VAL A 331 -35.21 -9.02 -6.35
C VAL A 331 -36.27 -7.94 -6.18
N ASP A 332 -36.61 -7.60 -4.93
CA ASP A 332 -37.55 -6.52 -4.67
C ASP A 332 -36.86 -5.16 -4.87
N LEU A 333 -37.55 -4.21 -5.51
CA LEU A 333 -37.07 -2.84 -5.68
C LEU A 333 -37.36 -2.03 -4.40
N GLN A 334 -36.70 -0.88 -4.25
CA GLN A 334 -37.03 0.11 -3.22
C GLN A 334 -38.50 0.52 -3.31
N ILE A 335 -39.11 0.89 -2.18
CA ILE A 335 -40.50 1.36 -2.17
C ILE A 335 -40.56 2.74 -2.84
N PRO A 336 -41.41 2.94 -3.86
CA PRO A 336 -41.58 4.24 -4.51
C PRO A 336 -41.98 5.34 -3.53
N GLN A 337 -41.30 6.48 -3.61
CA GLN A 337 -41.50 7.63 -2.75
C GLN A 337 -42.28 8.73 -3.49
N ALA A 338 -43.46 9.09 -2.97
CA ALA A 338 -44.32 10.10 -3.57
C ALA A 338 -43.99 11.54 -3.13
N GLU A 339 -43.28 11.71 -2.01
CA GLU A 339 -42.96 13.00 -1.39
C GLU A 339 -41.44 13.24 -1.34
N ASN A 340 -40.71 12.81 -2.37
CA ASN A 340 -39.26 13.01 -2.47
C ASN A 340 -38.85 13.58 -3.85
N LEU A 341 -37.59 13.99 -3.97
CA LEU A 341 -36.94 14.47 -5.18
C LEU A 341 -35.79 13.55 -5.59
N ALA A 342 -35.45 13.58 -6.87
CA ALA A 342 -34.27 12.94 -7.42
C ALA A 342 -33.64 13.83 -8.49
N LEU A 343 -32.31 13.85 -8.54
CA LEU A 343 -31.58 14.56 -9.58
C LEU A 343 -31.19 13.60 -10.70
N GLN A 344 -31.63 13.91 -11.91
CA GLN A 344 -31.22 13.26 -13.14
C GLN A 344 -30.12 14.08 -13.82
N VAL A 345 -29.06 13.40 -14.28
CA VAL A 345 -27.90 14.04 -14.90
C VAL A 345 -27.51 13.27 -16.15
N TYR A 346 -27.50 13.93 -17.31
CA TYR A 346 -27.16 13.31 -18.58
C TYR A 346 -26.48 14.31 -19.54
N PRO A 347 -25.57 13.84 -20.40
CA PRO A 347 -24.95 14.70 -21.41
C PRO A 347 -25.93 14.98 -22.55
N GLN A 348 -25.91 16.21 -23.06
CA GLN A 348 -26.57 16.60 -24.30
C GLN A 348 -25.71 17.63 -25.03
N ASP A 349 -25.33 17.31 -26.27
CA ASP A 349 -24.37 18.09 -27.05
C ASP A 349 -23.04 18.29 -26.29
N ASN A 350 -22.67 19.53 -25.98
CA ASN A 350 -21.49 19.90 -25.17
C ASN A 350 -21.85 20.38 -23.75
N HIS A 351 -23.05 20.01 -23.28
CA HIS A 351 -23.57 20.39 -21.98
C HIS A 351 -23.95 19.16 -21.16
N LEU A 352 -23.90 19.31 -19.85
CA LEU A 352 -24.48 18.40 -18.88
C LEU A 352 -25.82 18.97 -18.44
N ILE A 353 -26.90 18.22 -18.67
CA ILE A 353 -28.24 18.61 -18.25
C ILE A 353 -28.48 18.11 -16.83
N LEU A 354 -28.93 19.02 -15.97
CA LEU A 354 -29.36 18.74 -14.60
C LEU A 354 -30.88 18.91 -14.53
N ALA A 355 -31.61 17.85 -14.23
CA ALA A 355 -33.06 17.88 -14.15
C ALA A 355 -33.54 17.35 -12.79
N VAL A 356 -34.32 18.16 -12.07
CA VAL A 356 -34.97 17.75 -10.83
C VAL A 356 -36.26 17.02 -11.17
N LYS A 357 -36.35 15.76 -10.74
CA LYS A 357 -37.56 14.94 -10.79
C LYS A 357 -38.23 14.97 -9.42
N LYS A 358 -39.57 14.99 -9.42
CA LYS A 358 -40.37 14.99 -8.19
C LYS A 358 -41.37 13.86 -8.15
N GLY A 359 -41.61 13.34 -6.95
CA GLY A 359 -42.73 12.46 -6.69
C GLY A 359 -44.06 13.20 -6.83
N ILE A 360 -45.11 12.48 -7.19
CA ILE A 360 -46.44 13.04 -7.52
C ILE A 360 -47.10 13.84 -6.36
N HIS A 361 -46.68 13.63 -5.11
CA HIS A 361 -47.18 14.35 -3.94
C HIS A 361 -46.16 15.33 -3.34
N PHE A 362 -45.05 15.60 -4.02
CA PHE A 362 -44.06 16.54 -3.51
C PHE A 362 -44.63 17.97 -3.42
N PRO A 363 -44.46 18.69 -2.30
CA PRO A 363 -44.97 20.05 -2.14
C PRO A 363 -44.38 21.05 -3.15
N ALA A 364 -45.24 21.79 -3.84
CA ALA A 364 -44.81 22.78 -4.82
C ALA A 364 -44.16 24.02 -4.18
N GLY A 365 -43.20 24.62 -4.89
CA GLY A 365 -42.64 25.92 -4.51
C GLY A 365 -41.61 25.88 -3.37
N LYS A 366 -41.15 24.69 -2.97
CA LYS A 366 -40.01 24.56 -2.07
C LYS A 366 -38.74 25.02 -2.79
N THR A 367 -37.98 25.91 -2.17
CA THR A 367 -36.66 26.31 -2.67
C THR A 367 -35.65 25.23 -2.30
N ILE A 368 -34.89 24.78 -3.29
CA ILE A 368 -33.87 23.75 -3.16
C ILE A 368 -32.58 24.24 -3.79
N TYR A 369 -31.48 23.54 -3.55
CA TYR A 369 -30.16 23.91 -4.03
C TYR A 369 -29.47 22.69 -4.63
N ILE A 370 -28.74 22.92 -5.72
CA ILE A 370 -27.80 21.95 -6.27
C ILE A 370 -26.40 22.38 -5.85
N VAL A 371 -25.81 21.63 -4.93
CA VAL A 371 -24.42 21.78 -4.52
C VAL A 371 -23.56 20.94 -5.45
N MET A 372 -22.60 21.57 -6.10
CA MET A 372 -21.69 20.91 -7.04
C MET A 372 -20.29 20.91 -6.46
N HIS A 373 -19.67 19.73 -6.39
CA HIS A 373 -18.28 19.64 -5.98
C HIS A 373 -17.52 18.59 -6.77
N SER A 374 -16.21 18.76 -6.90
CA SER A 374 -15.31 17.76 -7.46
C SER A 374 -14.18 17.53 -6.48
N ARG A 375 -13.95 16.28 -6.11
CA ARG A 375 -12.89 15.91 -5.15
C ARG A 375 -12.96 16.69 -3.84
N GLY A 376 -14.20 16.90 -3.40
CA GLY A 376 -14.53 17.71 -2.24
C GLY A 376 -14.41 19.23 -2.45
N ARG A 377 -13.81 19.75 -3.53
CA ARG A 377 -13.77 21.19 -3.82
C ARG A 377 -15.13 21.67 -4.31
N LEU A 378 -15.70 22.68 -3.63
CA LEU A 378 -16.94 23.32 -4.05
C LEU A 378 -16.74 24.01 -5.41
N LEU A 379 -17.57 23.67 -6.39
CA LEU A 379 -17.61 24.29 -7.71
C LEU A 379 -18.68 25.38 -7.77
N GLY A 380 -19.78 25.20 -7.03
CA GLY A 380 -20.84 26.19 -6.90
C GLY A 380 -22.07 25.65 -6.19
N VAL A 381 -22.93 26.58 -5.77
CA VAL A 381 -24.26 26.29 -5.20
C VAL A 381 -25.29 26.99 -6.08
N LEU A 382 -26.19 26.22 -6.70
CA LEU A 382 -27.22 26.75 -7.59
C LEU A 382 -28.58 26.71 -6.88
N PRO A 383 -29.24 27.85 -6.65
CA PRO A 383 -30.64 27.84 -6.22
C PRO A 383 -31.52 27.30 -7.36
N ALA A 384 -32.42 26.41 -7.01
CA ALA A 384 -33.29 25.67 -7.91
C ALA A 384 -34.71 25.56 -7.33
N LYS A 385 -35.68 25.31 -8.22
CA LYS A 385 -37.05 24.94 -7.86
C LYS A 385 -37.24 23.43 -7.97
N ASP A 386 -38.35 22.93 -7.46
CA ASP A 386 -38.73 21.51 -7.48
C ASP A 386 -38.97 20.92 -8.89
N ASP A 387 -38.96 21.76 -9.93
CA ASP A 387 -39.08 21.39 -11.35
C ASP A 387 -37.90 21.92 -12.21
N PHE A 388 -36.77 22.23 -11.58
CA PHE A 388 -35.62 22.83 -12.24
C PHE A 388 -35.05 21.95 -13.36
N VAL A 389 -34.74 22.58 -14.50
CA VAL A 389 -33.92 22.03 -15.57
C VAL A 389 -32.86 23.06 -15.95
N GLY A 390 -31.59 22.66 -15.90
CA GLY A 390 -30.45 23.52 -16.23
C GLY A 390 -29.41 22.80 -17.08
N ALA A 391 -28.54 23.58 -17.73
CA ALA A 391 -27.46 23.07 -18.55
C ALA A 391 -26.13 23.68 -18.10
N LEU A 392 -25.10 22.84 -17.97
CA LEU A 392 -23.74 23.25 -17.62
C LEU A 392 -22.79 22.89 -18.76
N PRO A 393 -21.98 23.83 -19.29
CA PRO A 393 -20.97 23.49 -20.29
C PRO A 393 -19.96 22.47 -19.72
N LEU A 394 -19.71 21.37 -20.43
CA LEU A 394 -18.81 20.32 -19.95
C LEU A 394 -17.38 20.85 -19.68
N ASN A 395 -16.92 21.78 -20.52
CA ASN A 395 -15.61 22.43 -20.39
C ASN A 395 -15.47 23.37 -19.18
N SER A 396 -16.57 23.70 -18.49
CA SER A 396 -16.55 24.48 -17.25
C SER A 396 -16.28 23.63 -16.00
N LEU A 397 -16.38 22.30 -16.14
CA LEU A 397 -16.20 21.35 -15.05
C LEU A 397 -14.79 20.76 -15.07
N PRO A 398 -14.19 20.49 -13.90
CA PRO A 398 -12.88 19.82 -13.84
C PRO A 398 -13.00 18.37 -14.30
N GLY A 399 -11.92 17.86 -14.91
CA GLY A 399 -11.81 16.43 -15.25
C GLY A 399 -11.83 15.52 -14.02
N GLY A 400 -12.37 14.32 -14.20
CA GLY A 400 -12.62 13.35 -13.13
C GLY A 400 -14.07 13.36 -12.64
N THR A 401 -14.30 12.83 -11.45
CA THR A 401 -15.65 12.73 -10.87
C THR A 401 -16.15 14.08 -10.35
N VAL A 402 -17.35 14.48 -10.78
CA VAL A 402 -18.12 15.61 -10.27
C VAL A 402 -19.38 15.09 -9.60
N GLN A 403 -19.71 15.63 -8.44
CA GLN A 403 -20.89 15.27 -7.66
C GLN A 403 -21.87 16.43 -7.59
N PHE A 404 -23.13 16.08 -7.79
CA PHE A 404 -24.27 16.97 -7.70
C PHE A 404 -25.16 16.50 -6.55
N VAL A 405 -25.38 17.39 -5.59
CA VAL A 405 -26.17 17.11 -4.40
C VAL A 405 -27.36 18.04 -4.37
N LEU A 406 -28.56 17.46 -4.32
CA LEU A 406 -29.80 18.19 -4.17
C LEU A 406 -30.15 18.29 -2.68
N ALA A 407 -30.22 19.50 -2.14
CA ALA A 407 -30.54 19.74 -0.73
C ALA A 407 -31.44 20.97 -0.53
N ASP A 408 -32.06 21.10 0.64
CA ASP A 408 -32.76 22.34 1.05
C ASP A 408 -31.92 23.20 2.01
N ALA A 409 -32.47 24.35 2.39
CA ALA A 409 -31.84 25.30 3.31
C ALA A 409 -31.57 24.71 4.71
N ASP A 410 -32.31 23.67 5.10
CA ASP A 410 -32.14 22.96 6.37
C ASP A 410 -31.06 21.86 6.28
N SER A 411 -30.30 21.81 5.16
CA SER A 411 -29.29 20.81 4.87
C SER A 411 -29.84 19.39 4.72
N HIS A 412 -31.15 19.23 4.47
CA HIS A 412 -31.73 17.94 4.15
C HIS A 412 -31.35 17.54 2.73
N ILE A 413 -30.62 16.43 2.58
CA ILE A 413 -30.17 15.91 1.29
C ILE A 413 -31.27 15.03 0.70
N TYR A 414 -31.80 15.45 -0.45
CA TYR A 414 -32.79 14.69 -1.21
C TYR A 414 -32.14 13.69 -2.15
N SER A 415 -31.09 14.09 -2.86
CA SER A 415 -30.55 13.29 -3.96
C SER A 415 -29.05 13.55 -4.16
N GLN A 416 -28.34 12.54 -4.63
CA GLN A 416 -26.93 12.63 -5.01
C GLN A 416 -26.70 11.93 -6.34
N ARG A 417 -25.91 12.56 -7.22
CA ARG A 417 -25.56 12.01 -8.52
C ARG A 417 -24.12 12.35 -8.85
N SER A 418 -23.30 11.33 -9.08
CA SER A 418 -21.93 11.47 -9.59
C SER A 418 -21.92 11.40 -11.10
N TYR A 419 -21.08 12.18 -11.77
CA TYR A 419 -20.86 12.09 -13.22
C TYR A 419 -19.37 12.25 -13.52
N PHE A 420 -18.84 11.48 -14.46
CA PHE A 420 -17.41 11.54 -14.82
C PHE A 420 -17.18 12.48 -16.00
N ILE A 421 -16.36 13.49 -15.80
CA ILE A 421 -15.92 14.41 -16.85
C ILE A 421 -14.60 13.92 -17.40
N LYS A 422 -14.60 13.46 -18.65
CA LYS A 422 -13.38 13.04 -19.33
C LYS A 422 -12.49 14.29 -19.57
N PRO A 423 -11.25 14.33 -19.07
CA PRO A 423 -10.35 15.42 -19.40
C PRO A 423 -9.98 15.33 -20.89
N ASP A 424 -10.29 16.38 -21.63
CA ASP A 424 -9.98 16.52 -23.05
C ASP A 424 -9.80 18.02 -23.38
N PRO A 425 -8.66 18.47 -23.94
CA PRO A 425 -7.44 17.70 -24.26
C PRO A 425 -6.64 17.26 -23.02
N GLN A 426 -5.78 16.26 -23.20
CA GLN A 426 -4.86 15.74 -22.17
C GLN A 426 -3.41 16.14 -22.49
N PRO A 427 -2.52 16.25 -21.49
CA PRO A 427 -1.10 16.40 -21.75
C PRO A 427 -0.56 15.28 -22.62
N VAL A 428 0.39 15.61 -23.49
CA VAL A 428 0.94 14.68 -24.48
C VAL A 428 2.33 14.25 -24.05
N LEU A 429 2.55 12.93 -23.99
CA LEU A 429 3.87 12.32 -23.87
C LEU A 429 4.23 11.64 -25.19
N GLN A 430 5.21 12.22 -25.90
CA GLN A 430 5.82 11.59 -27.06
C GLN A 430 7.02 10.76 -26.60
N LEU A 431 7.05 9.51 -27.06
CA LEU A 431 8.14 8.59 -26.80
C LEU A 431 8.73 8.14 -28.14
N ARG A 432 10.04 8.30 -28.30
CA ARG A 432 10.76 7.89 -29.50
C ARG A 432 11.99 7.08 -29.12
N THR A 433 12.24 6.01 -29.86
CA THR A 433 13.46 5.21 -29.76
C THR A 433 14.28 5.37 -31.03
N ASP A 434 15.59 5.12 -30.95
CA ASP A 434 16.49 5.23 -32.11
C ASP A 434 16.26 4.12 -33.16
N LYS A 435 15.74 2.97 -32.73
CA LYS A 435 15.28 1.86 -33.59
C LYS A 435 13.95 1.29 -33.11
N GLU A 436 13.25 0.57 -34.01
CA GLU A 436 12.07 -0.24 -33.67
C GLU A 436 12.43 -1.67 -33.21
N LYS A 437 13.57 -2.17 -33.69
CA LYS A 437 14.08 -3.52 -33.46
C LYS A 437 15.53 -3.44 -32.99
N TYR A 438 15.85 -4.29 -32.03
CA TYR A 438 17.16 -4.35 -31.39
C TYR A 438 17.70 -5.79 -31.36
N ASP A 439 19.02 -5.90 -31.43
CA ASP A 439 19.77 -7.12 -31.23
C ASP A 439 19.95 -7.44 -29.73
N ARG A 440 20.58 -8.60 -29.48
CA ARG A 440 20.99 -9.07 -28.16
C ARG A 440 21.94 -8.09 -27.47
N ARG A 441 21.63 -7.70 -26.21
CA ARG A 441 22.46 -6.79 -25.39
C ARG A 441 22.73 -5.44 -26.06
N GLU A 442 21.89 -5.05 -27.01
CA GLU A 442 22.03 -3.80 -27.73
C GLU A 442 21.55 -2.63 -26.87
N LYS A 443 22.24 -1.50 -26.98
CA LYS A 443 21.84 -0.26 -26.32
C LYS A 443 20.64 0.36 -27.03
N VAL A 444 19.59 0.64 -26.26
CA VAL A 444 18.40 1.39 -26.67
C VAL A 444 18.57 2.84 -26.23
N ASN A 445 18.38 3.79 -27.14
CA ASN A 445 18.33 5.21 -26.82
C ASN A 445 16.87 5.70 -26.86
N LEU A 446 16.40 6.21 -25.74
CA LEU A 446 15.01 6.63 -25.53
C LEU A 446 14.95 8.14 -25.37
N THR A 447 14.14 8.80 -26.19
CA THR A 447 13.82 10.23 -26.07
C THR A 447 12.37 10.39 -25.63
N LEU A 448 12.15 11.16 -24.57
CA LEU A 448 10.83 11.53 -24.08
C LEU A 448 10.64 13.04 -24.24
N GLN A 449 9.46 13.43 -24.73
CA GLN A 449 9.03 14.83 -24.78
C GLN A 449 7.67 14.95 -24.10
N PHE A 450 7.62 15.79 -23.08
CA PHE A 450 6.42 16.08 -22.31
C PHE A 450 5.88 17.46 -22.70
N THR A 451 4.64 17.53 -23.14
CA THR A 451 3.95 18.79 -23.44
C THR A 451 2.61 18.87 -22.75
N ASP A 452 2.25 20.07 -22.28
CA ASP A 452 0.94 20.35 -21.72
C ASP A 452 -0.12 20.46 -22.82
N ILE A 453 -1.33 20.83 -22.41
CA ILE A 453 -2.49 21.02 -23.30
C ILE A 453 -2.25 22.14 -24.34
N GLY A 454 -1.42 23.14 -24.02
CA GLY A 454 -1.06 24.25 -24.90
C GLY A 454 0.17 23.98 -25.76
N GLU A 455 0.65 22.73 -25.82
CA GLU A 455 1.91 22.33 -26.48
C GLU A 455 3.17 22.96 -25.88
N HIS A 456 3.10 23.49 -24.66
CA HIS A 456 4.27 23.99 -23.94
C HIS A 456 4.96 22.86 -23.17
N PRO A 457 6.27 22.96 -22.89
CA PRO A 457 6.97 21.99 -22.04
C PRO A 457 6.24 21.73 -20.72
N LEU A 458 5.87 20.47 -20.48
CA LEU A 458 5.19 20.07 -19.25
C LEU A 458 6.23 19.85 -18.14
N GLU A 459 6.30 20.80 -17.21
CA GLU A 459 7.01 20.61 -15.95
C GLU A 459 6.24 19.61 -15.06
N GLY A 460 6.94 18.61 -14.55
CA GLY A 460 6.33 17.56 -13.74
C GLY A 460 7.34 16.57 -13.21
N SER A 461 6.86 15.51 -12.58
CA SER A 461 7.68 14.43 -12.05
C SER A 461 7.12 13.09 -12.49
N PHE A 462 7.98 12.26 -13.06
CA PHE A 462 7.61 11.03 -13.74
C PHE A 462 8.55 9.89 -13.37
N SER A 463 8.05 8.66 -13.48
CA SER A 463 8.83 7.42 -13.39
C SER A 463 8.66 6.58 -14.64
N LEU A 464 9.66 5.75 -14.90
CA LEU A 464 9.73 4.90 -16.07
C LEU A 464 10.13 3.47 -15.69
N SER A 465 9.41 2.50 -16.24
CA SER A 465 9.77 1.08 -16.18
C SER A 465 9.86 0.49 -17.59
N VAL A 466 10.78 -0.46 -17.76
CA VAL A 466 10.90 -1.27 -18.98
C VAL A 466 10.92 -2.73 -18.56
N THR A 467 9.97 -3.51 -19.05
CA THR A 467 9.81 -4.93 -18.71
C THR A 467 9.82 -5.81 -19.94
N ASP A 468 10.34 -7.03 -19.79
CA ASP A 468 10.28 -8.07 -20.82
C ASP A 468 8.90 -8.71 -20.89
N ASN A 469 8.24 -8.65 -22.05
CA ASN A 469 6.90 -9.20 -22.25
C ASN A 469 6.86 -10.72 -22.29
N THR A 470 7.99 -11.42 -22.45
CA THR A 470 8.01 -12.89 -22.30
C THR A 470 7.84 -13.30 -20.84
N MET A 471 8.34 -12.47 -19.91
CA MET A 471 8.29 -12.74 -18.47
C MET A 471 7.20 -11.95 -17.75
N VAL A 472 6.88 -10.76 -18.23
CA VAL A 472 5.93 -9.83 -17.63
C VAL A 472 4.90 -9.44 -18.69
N PRO A 473 3.77 -10.17 -18.78
CA PRO A 473 2.76 -9.87 -19.77
C PRO A 473 2.25 -8.43 -19.64
N ARG A 474 2.12 -7.76 -20.78
CA ARG A 474 1.59 -6.41 -20.85
C ARG A 474 0.11 -6.41 -20.47
N ASP A 475 -0.24 -5.62 -19.47
CA ASP A 475 -1.61 -5.34 -19.06
C ASP A 475 -1.96 -3.87 -19.30
N THR A 476 -2.97 -3.61 -20.14
CA THR A 476 -3.49 -2.24 -20.43
C THR A 476 -4.84 -1.96 -19.75
N LEU A 477 -5.36 -2.95 -19.01
CA LEU A 477 -6.64 -2.91 -18.32
C LEU A 477 -6.46 -2.65 -16.82
N SER A 478 -5.26 -2.89 -16.29
CA SER A 478 -4.90 -2.59 -14.90
C SER A 478 -5.04 -1.10 -14.57
N ASP A 479 -5.18 -0.83 -13.27
CA ASP A 479 -5.23 0.53 -12.76
C ASP A 479 -3.87 1.20 -12.95
N ASN A 480 -3.88 2.46 -13.35
CA ASN A 480 -2.71 3.31 -13.57
C ASN A 480 -2.94 4.69 -12.94
N ILE A 481 -1.93 5.57 -12.95
CA ILE A 481 -2.05 6.88 -12.29
C ILE A 481 -3.24 7.73 -12.77
N VAL A 482 -3.61 7.63 -14.06
CA VAL A 482 -4.72 8.39 -14.65
C VAL A 482 -6.06 7.83 -14.20
N SER A 483 -6.27 6.52 -14.37
CA SER A 483 -7.53 5.87 -13.93
C SER A 483 -7.67 5.96 -12.41
N TYR A 484 -6.58 5.86 -11.65
CA TYR A 484 -6.63 5.97 -10.20
C TYR A 484 -7.05 7.37 -9.75
N LEU A 485 -6.29 8.41 -10.12
CA LEU A 485 -6.51 9.74 -9.59
C LEU A 485 -7.84 10.34 -10.04
N LEU A 486 -8.26 10.09 -11.28
CA LEU A 486 -9.48 10.69 -11.84
C LEU A 486 -10.75 9.87 -11.57
N LEU A 487 -10.64 8.54 -11.38
CA LEU A 487 -11.79 7.63 -11.34
C LEU A 487 -11.79 6.74 -10.08
N THR A 488 -10.92 5.73 -10.00
CA THR A 488 -11.09 4.63 -9.03
C THR A 488 -10.92 5.07 -7.58
N SER A 489 -10.09 6.08 -7.31
CA SER A 489 -9.84 6.59 -5.96
C SER A 489 -10.99 7.38 -5.35
N ASP A 490 -11.99 7.75 -6.14
CA ASP A 490 -13.20 8.46 -5.70
C ASP A 490 -14.44 7.55 -5.64
N LEU A 491 -14.28 6.26 -5.98
CA LEU A 491 -15.33 5.24 -5.96
C LEU A 491 -15.00 4.12 -4.97
N LYS A 492 -16.02 3.48 -4.40
CA LYS A 492 -15.87 2.29 -3.53
C LYS A 492 -16.13 1.00 -4.29
N GLY A 493 -15.48 -0.07 -3.84
CA GLY A 493 -15.64 -1.42 -4.38
C GLY A 493 -14.70 -1.73 -5.54
N HIS A 494 -14.69 -3.00 -5.95
CA HIS A 494 -13.85 -3.45 -7.05
C HIS A 494 -14.40 -2.98 -8.40
N ILE A 495 -13.54 -2.28 -9.16
CA ILE A 495 -13.82 -1.88 -10.53
C ILE A 495 -13.04 -2.82 -11.44
N GLU A 496 -13.75 -3.52 -12.32
CA GLU A 496 -13.13 -4.37 -13.32
C GLU A 496 -12.47 -3.53 -14.42
N ALA A 497 -11.23 -3.88 -14.78
CA ALA A 497 -10.48 -3.25 -15.86
C ALA A 497 -10.43 -1.71 -15.82
N PRO A 498 -10.05 -1.08 -14.69
CA PRO A 498 -10.14 0.37 -14.52
C PRO A 498 -9.36 1.18 -15.59
N GLY A 499 -8.28 0.63 -16.15
CA GLY A 499 -7.51 1.26 -17.21
C GLY A 499 -8.27 1.41 -18.54
N SER A 500 -9.33 0.62 -18.79
CA SER A 500 -10.11 0.71 -20.03
C SER A 500 -11.01 1.94 -20.10
N TYR A 501 -11.56 2.42 -18.97
CA TYR A 501 -12.53 3.52 -18.95
C TYR A 501 -12.03 4.82 -19.59
N SER A 502 -10.71 5.04 -19.62
CA SER A 502 -10.10 6.17 -20.36
C SER A 502 -10.40 6.16 -21.87
N ARG A 503 -10.67 4.97 -22.43
CA ARG A 503 -10.95 4.71 -23.85
C ARG A 503 -12.41 4.32 -24.13
N GLU A 504 -13.21 4.13 -23.08
CA GLU A 504 -14.61 3.73 -23.23
C GLU A 504 -15.53 4.91 -23.55
N THR A 505 -16.77 4.58 -23.92
CA THR A 505 -17.79 5.57 -24.26
C THR A 505 -18.35 6.23 -22.99
N PRO A 506 -18.87 7.46 -23.07
CA PRO A 506 -19.49 8.13 -21.93
C PRO A 506 -20.59 7.29 -21.26
N GLU A 507 -21.33 6.47 -22.02
CA GLU A 507 -22.40 5.62 -21.49
C GLU A 507 -21.87 4.49 -20.60
N HIS A 508 -20.74 3.87 -20.95
CA HIS A 508 -20.13 2.84 -20.08
C HIS A 508 -19.61 3.44 -18.77
N ILE A 509 -18.99 4.62 -18.84
CA ILE A 509 -18.49 5.31 -17.64
C ILE A 509 -19.67 5.79 -16.79
N ASP A 510 -20.76 6.26 -17.39
CA ASP A 510 -21.94 6.69 -16.64
C ASP A 510 -22.65 5.50 -15.96
N LEU A 511 -22.69 4.33 -16.59
CA LEU A 511 -23.15 3.09 -15.91
C LEU A 511 -22.30 2.76 -14.69
N LEU A 512 -20.98 2.95 -14.77
CA LEU A 512 -20.10 2.80 -13.61
C LEU A 512 -20.48 3.81 -12.50
N MET A 513 -20.70 5.09 -12.85
CA MET A 513 -21.11 6.13 -11.89
C MET A 513 -22.46 5.84 -11.23
N LEU A 514 -23.43 5.34 -11.99
CA LEU A 514 -24.78 5.02 -11.51
C LEU A 514 -24.80 3.82 -10.54
N THR A 515 -23.86 2.88 -10.69
CA THR A 515 -23.84 1.62 -9.93
C THR A 515 -22.83 1.58 -8.78
N HIS A 516 -21.96 2.60 -8.66
CA HIS A 516 -20.99 2.73 -7.57
C HIS A 516 -21.33 3.96 -6.73
N GLY A 517 -22.32 3.80 -5.83
CA GLY A 517 -22.98 4.91 -5.12
C GLY A 517 -22.26 5.47 -3.89
N TRP A 518 -21.03 5.04 -3.57
CA TRP A 518 -20.28 5.59 -2.45
C TRP A 518 -19.01 6.29 -2.92
N THR A 519 -18.81 7.51 -2.42
CA THR A 519 -17.72 8.37 -2.82
C THR A 519 -16.90 8.82 -1.62
N ARG A 520 -15.63 9.17 -1.87
CA ARG A 520 -14.70 9.66 -0.84
C ARG A 520 -15.20 10.88 -0.04
N TYR A 521 -16.14 11.64 -0.60
CA TYR A 521 -16.59 12.92 -0.06
C TYR A 521 -18.10 12.90 0.20
N GLU A 522 -18.51 12.38 1.36
CA GLU A 522 -19.91 12.39 1.78
C GLU A 522 -20.32 13.77 2.29
N ILE A 523 -21.07 14.54 1.50
CA ILE A 523 -21.46 15.92 1.84
C ILE A 523 -22.16 16.06 3.21
N GLY A 524 -22.93 15.06 3.65
CA GLY A 524 -23.57 15.08 4.98
C GLY A 524 -22.57 15.21 6.13
N LYS A 525 -21.35 14.65 5.96
CA LYS A 525 -20.25 14.84 6.92
C LYS A 525 -19.74 16.29 6.90
N PHE A 526 -19.72 16.98 5.76
CA PHE A 526 -19.27 18.39 5.69
C PHE A 526 -20.25 19.34 6.39
N LEU A 527 -21.55 19.08 6.23
CA LEU A 527 -22.62 19.93 6.77
C LEU A 527 -22.78 19.79 8.30
N THR A 528 -22.26 18.70 8.87
CA THR A 528 -22.37 18.37 10.30
C THR A 528 -21.02 18.23 11.00
N ALA A 529 -19.90 18.36 10.27
CA ALA A 529 -18.56 18.19 10.82
C ALA A 529 -18.26 19.25 11.88
N THR A 530 -18.17 18.79 13.12
CA THR A 530 -17.46 19.51 14.16
C THR A 530 -15.97 19.17 14.07
N PRO A 531 -15.05 20.12 14.31
CA PRO A 531 -13.62 19.83 14.34
C PRO A 531 -13.35 18.73 15.38
N SER A 532 -13.03 17.52 14.92
CA SER A 532 -12.66 16.41 15.78
C SER A 532 -11.13 16.39 15.95
N LYS A 533 -10.67 15.97 17.13
CA LYS A 533 -9.24 15.87 17.39
C LYS A 533 -8.69 14.65 16.63
N ALA A 534 -7.84 14.88 15.64
CA ALA A 534 -7.17 13.81 14.89
C ALA A 534 -6.34 12.90 15.81
N THR A 535 -6.51 11.59 15.64
CA THR A 535 -5.78 10.56 16.39
C THR A 535 -4.35 10.42 15.87
N PHE A 536 -4.21 10.39 14.54
CA PHE A 536 -2.93 10.32 13.86
C PHE A 536 -2.50 11.70 13.38
N LYS A 537 -1.21 12.00 13.44
CA LYS A 537 -0.66 13.33 13.13
C LYS A 537 0.04 13.33 11.77
N LEU A 538 0.13 14.50 11.15
CA LEU A 538 1.05 14.75 10.05
C LEU A 538 2.50 14.55 10.55
N GLU A 539 3.25 13.69 9.86
CA GLU A 539 4.62 13.34 10.24
C GLU A 539 5.61 14.21 9.49
N GLN A 540 6.07 15.28 10.15
CA GLN A 540 7.14 16.17 9.67
C GLN A 540 8.54 15.68 10.08
N GLY A 541 8.62 14.77 11.05
CA GLY A 541 9.81 14.13 11.57
C GLY A 541 9.43 12.85 12.30
N GLN A 542 10.40 11.97 12.55
CA GLN A 542 10.16 10.79 13.38
C GLN A 542 10.13 11.19 14.86
N GLU A 543 9.35 10.46 15.65
CA GLU A 543 9.27 10.63 17.09
C GLU A 543 9.30 9.28 17.79
N ILE A 544 9.90 9.25 18.98
CA ILE A 544 9.88 8.09 19.86
C ILE A 544 9.10 8.48 21.10
N ARG A 545 8.13 7.64 21.46
CA ARG A 545 7.28 7.84 22.63
C ARG A 545 7.49 6.70 23.60
N GLY A 546 7.38 7.01 24.88
CA GLY A 546 7.40 5.97 25.89
C GLY A 546 6.86 6.45 27.22
N LYS A 547 6.89 5.53 28.18
CA LYS A 547 6.47 5.75 29.54
C LYS A 547 7.57 5.31 30.48
N ILE A 548 7.79 6.10 31.52
CA ILE A 548 8.67 5.80 32.64
C ILE A 548 7.83 5.58 33.90
N THR A 549 8.02 4.43 34.53
CA THR A 549 7.31 4.02 35.75
C THR A 549 8.30 3.57 36.81
N ASN A 550 7.83 3.33 38.02
CA ASN A 550 8.55 2.52 38.99
C ASN A 550 8.18 1.03 38.83
N TYR A 551 8.86 0.14 39.57
CA TYR A 551 8.58 -1.30 39.56
C TYR A 551 7.20 -1.70 40.11
N SER A 552 6.47 -0.78 40.73
CA SER A 552 5.05 -0.97 41.09
C SER A 552 4.11 -0.45 40.00
N ASN A 553 4.63 -0.22 38.78
CA ASN A 553 3.94 0.31 37.61
C ASN A 553 3.28 1.69 37.82
N LYS A 554 3.76 2.48 38.80
CA LYS A 554 3.27 3.84 39.02
C LYS A 554 4.01 4.82 38.10
N PRO A 555 3.31 5.73 37.41
CA PRO A 555 3.91 6.81 36.64
C PRO A 555 4.96 7.61 37.41
N MET A 556 6.06 7.93 36.75
CA MET A 556 7.14 8.74 37.32
C MET A 556 7.19 10.09 36.62
N ALA A 557 6.64 11.12 37.28
CA ALA A 557 6.66 12.49 36.77
C ALA A 557 8.04 13.15 36.94
N ASN A 558 8.40 14.02 35.97
CA ASN A 558 9.65 14.78 35.96
C ASN A 558 10.90 13.91 36.14
N ALA A 559 10.85 12.68 35.62
CA ALA A 559 12.00 11.80 35.54
C ALA A 559 12.78 12.11 34.25
N SER A 560 14.10 12.06 34.34
CA SER A 560 14.99 12.27 33.19
C SER A 560 15.06 11.00 32.36
N VAL A 561 15.00 11.16 31.04
CA VAL A 561 15.16 10.11 30.04
C VAL A 561 16.25 10.55 29.07
N GLN A 562 17.43 9.94 29.20
CA GLN A 562 18.56 10.10 28.28
C GLN A 562 18.43 9.11 27.13
N ILE A 563 18.73 9.57 25.93
CA ILE A 563 18.74 8.76 24.71
C ILE A 563 20.07 8.93 24.03
N PHE A 564 20.65 7.82 23.61
CA PHE A 564 21.87 7.80 22.84
C PHE A 564 21.65 6.99 21.55
N ILE A 565 22.08 7.56 20.43
CA ILE A 565 22.07 6.93 19.10
C ILE A 565 23.54 6.66 18.73
N PRO A 566 24.05 5.43 18.94
CA PRO A 566 25.49 5.16 18.79
C PRO A 566 26.04 5.42 17.39
N GLY A 567 25.27 5.11 16.35
CA GLY A 567 25.66 5.31 14.95
C GLY A 567 25.87 6.77 14.56
N GLU A 568 25.16 7.70 15.21
CA GLU A 568 25.26 9.14 14.95
C GLU A 568 26.11 9.88 16.00
N ASN A 569 26.48 9.19 17.08
CA ASN A 569 27.08 9.78 18.28
C ASN A 569 26.23 10.91 18.91
N THR A 570 24.91 10.84 18.75
CA THR A 570 23.96 11.85 19.24
C THR A 570 23.43 11.47 20.62
N LEU A 571 23.48 12.42 21.57
CA LEU A 571 22.90 12.30 22.91
C LEU A 571 21.81 13.35 23.11
N GLY A 572 20.65 12.93 23.61
CA GLY A 572 19.56 13.82 24.01
C GLY A 572 19.05 13.48 25.41
N GLU A 573 18.40 14.44 26.06
CA GLU A 573 17.71 14.22 27.33
C GLU A 573 16.35 14.92 27.32
N VAL A 574 15.31 14.19 27.74
CA VAL A 574 13.94 14.71 27.90
C VAL A 574 13.42 14.40 29.31
N LYS A 575 12.38 15.12 29.73
CA LYS A 575 11.71 14.89 31.02
C LYS A 575 10.29 14.35 30.80
N SER A 576 9.86 13.43 31.67
CA SER A 576 8.52 12.87 31.63
C SER A 576 7.45 13.83 32.20
N ASN A 577 6.23 13.75 31.67
CA ASN A 577 5.07 14.49 32.16
C ASN A 577 4.49 13.87 33.45
N GLU A 578 3.38 14.42 33.98
CA GLU A 578 2.71 13.92 35.19
C GLU A 578 2.24 12.47 35.09
N ASN A 579 1.92 12.01 33.88
CA ASN A 579 1.53 10.62 33.58
C ASN A 579 2.74 9.71 33.32
N GLY A 580 3.96 10.21 33.53
CA GLY A 580 5.20 9.47 33.27
C GLY A 580 5.48 9.26 31.79
N GLU A 581 4.83 9.98 30.89
CA GLU A 581 5.05 9.84 29.44
C GLU A 581 6.16 10.80 28.99
N PHE A 582 6.97 10.36 28.04
CA PHE A 582 7.98 11.18 27.38
C PHE A 582 7.85 11.06 25.86
N ILE A 583 8.25 12.12 25.16
CA ILE A 583 8.29 12.14 23.69
C ILE A 583 9.60 12.79 23.25
N ILE A 584 10.27 12.14 22.32
CA ILE A 584 11.48 12.63 21.67
C ILE A 584 11.05 12.96 20.24
N ARG A 585 11.27 14.21 19.84
CA ARG A 585 10.81 14.78 18.56
C ARG A 585 12.01 15.07 17.67
N ASP A 586 11.69 15.46 16.44
CA ASP A 586 12.66 15.96 15.45
C ASP A 586 13.79 14.97 15.18
N LEU A 587 13.46 13.68 15.25
CA LEU A 587 14.36 12.60 14.90
C LEU A 587 14.28 12.33 13.39
N ASP A 588 15.40 11.87 12.84
CA ASP A 588 15.53 11.52 11.44
C ASP A 588 16.55 10.39 11.33
N PHE A 589 16.05 9.15 11.30
CA PHE A 589 16.90 7.95 11.37
C PHE A 589 16.48 6.86 10.38
N PRO A 590 17.46 6.23 9.70
CA PRO A 590 17.19 5.10 8.83
C PRO A 590 16.78 3.86 9.62
N ASP A 591 16.21 2.89 8.93
CA ASP A 591 15.88 1.60 9.52
C ASP A 591 17.14 0.90 10.07
N SER A 592 16.95 0.01 11.04
CA SER A 592 18.06 -0.62 11.79
C SER A 592 18.85 0.30 12.75
N THR A 593 18.45 1.56 12.91
CA THR A 593 19.07 2.47 13.90
C THR A 593 18.85 1.96 15.33
N ILE A 594 19.94 1.84 16.10
CA ILE A 594 19.91 1.37 17.48
C ILE A 594 19.72 2.55 18.43
N PHE A 595 18.75 2.44 19.34
CA PHE A 595 18.52 3.41 20.40
C PHE A 595 18.84 2.80 21.76
N LEU A 596 19.63 3.51 22.55
CA LEU A 596 19.87 3.23 23.97
C LEU A 596 19.16 4.30 24.80
N VAL A 597 18.18 3.88 25.61
CA VAL A 597 17.35 4.80 26.39
C VAL A 597 17.49 4.48 27.87
N ARG A 598 17.95 5.48 28.63
CA ARG A 598 18.18 5.40 30.07
C ARG A 598 17.29 6.37 30.83
N GLY A 599 16.64 5.88 31.87
CA GLY A 599 15.76 6.66 32.74
C GLY A 599 16.35 6.78 34.13
N TYR A 600 16.23 7.94 34.77
CA TYR A 600 16.67 8.16 36.14
C TYR A 600 15.99 9.36 36.80
N LYS A 601 16.17 9.50 38.12
CA LYS A 601 15.71 10.65 38.89
C LYS A 601 16.91 11.38 39.51
N GLU A 602 16.94 12.71 39.39
CA GLU A 602 18.06 13.57 39.86
C GLU A 602 18.38 13.44 41.37
N LYS A 603 17.40 13.05 42.21
CA LYS A 603 17.59 12.84 43.66
C LYS A 603 17.15 11.44 44.09
N GLY A 604 18.12 10.56 44.32
CA GLY A 604 17.95 9.29 45.03
C GLY A 604 17.37 8.16 44.18
N GLY A 605 18.27 7.49 43.44
CA GLY A 605 18.16 6.18 42.81
C GLY A 605 16.92 5.34 43.10
N LYS A 606 15.78 5.71 42.53
CA LYS A 606 14.64 4.79 42.41
C LYS A 606 14.85 4.01 41.12
N MET A 607 14.80 2.68 41.23
CA MET A 607 14.80 1.82 40.06
C MET A 607 13.56 2.18 39.22
N VAL A 608 13.78 2.60 37.99
CA VAL A 608 12.72 2.96 37.03
C VAL A 608 12.58 1.87 35.99
N ASP A 609 11.42 1.79 35.35
CA ASP A 609 11.17 0.94 34.20
C ASP A 609 10.75 1.82 33.02
N ILE A 610 11.15 1.43 31.81
CA ILE A 610 10.91 2.20 30.58
C ILE A 610 10.24 1.30 29.57
N THR A 611 9.11 1.75 29.07
CA THR A 611 8.38 1.07 27.99
C THR A 611 8.25 2.03 26.82
N ILE A 612 8.69 1.61 25.63
CA ILE A 612 8.43 2.35 24.39
C ILE A 612 6.99 2.09 23.97
N THR A 613 6.27 3.16 23.67
CA THR A 613 4.91 3.07 23.13
C THR A 613 5.01 2.67 21.66
N PRO A 614 4.47 1.50 21.25
CA PRO A 614 4.50 1.10 19.86
C PRO A 614 3.72 2.09 19.00
N ARG A 615 4.20 2.32 17.77
CA ARG A 615 3.48 3.13 16.80
C ARG A 615 2.18 2.40 16.42
N LEU A 616 1.09 3.16 16.38
CA LEU A 616 -0.23 2.64 16.04
C LEU A 616 -0.39 2.59 14.52
N PHE A 617 -0.97 1.49 14.04
CA PHE A 617 -1.32 1.29 12.65
C PHE A 617 -2.70 0.67 12.54
N LYS A 618 -3.49 1.08 11.54
CA LYS A 618 -4.74 0.38 11.20
C LYS A 618 -4.44 -0.99 10.60
N ASP A 619 -5.16 -2.01 11.06
CA ASP A 619 -5.10 -3.34 10.46
C ASP A 619 -5.56 -3.30 8.99
N PRO A 620 -5.02 -4.17 8.13
CA PRO A 620 -5.47 -4.29 6.76
C PRO A 620 -6.77 -5.07 6.62
N VAL A 621 -7.57 -4.66 5.64
CA VAL A 621 -8.72 -5.38 5.10
C VAL A 621 -8.52 -5.43 3.58
N THR A 622 -8.16 -6.59 3.07
CA THR A 622 -7.93 -6.81 1.64
C THR A 622 -9.13 -7.50 1.01
N HIS A 623 -9.61 -6.95 -0.10
CA HIS A 623 -10.63 -7.55 -0.93
C HIS A 623 -9.96 -8.15 -2.17
N PHE A 624 -9.44 -9.37 -2.04
CA PHE A 624 -8.87 -10.09 -3.17
C PHE A 624 -9.98 -10.67 -4.06
N THR A 625 -10.14 -10.15 -5.27
CA THR A 625 -10.97 -10.81 -6.30
C THR A 625 -10.28 -12.11 -6.72
N ILE A 626 -11.01 -13.24 -6.76
CA ILE A 626 -10.43 -14.49 -7.27
C ILE A 626 -10.29 -14.36 -8.80
N PRO A 627 -9.20 -14.78 -9.45
CA PRO A 627 -9.08 -14.79 -10.92
C PRO A 627 -10.06 -15.74 -11.62
N ARG A 628 -10.67 -15.35 -12.75
CA ARG A 628 -11.72 -16.10 -13.49
C ARG A 628 -11.25 -17.44 -14.04
N GLU A 629 -9.99 -17.48 -14.44
CA GLU A 629 -9.22 -18.68 -14.71
C GLU A 629 -7.86 -18.48 -14.03
N ASN A 630 -7.36 -19.50 -13.33
CA ASN A 630 -5.92 -19.67 -13.16
C ASN A 630 -5.36 -20.06 -14.53
N LYS A 631 -5.52 -19.21 -15.56
CA LYS A 631 -4.75 -19.41 -16.78
C LYS A 631 -3.30 -19.29 -16.35
N PRO A 632 -2.46 -20.30 -16.57
CA PRO A 632 -1.03 -20.14 -16.36
C PRO A 632 -0.65 -18.95 -17.23
N LEU A 633 -0.29 -17.86 -16.58
CA LEU A 633 0.08 -16.59 -17.17
C LEU A 633 1.39 -16.80 -17.92
N GLY A 634 1.35 -17.42 -19.12
CA GLY A 634 2.53 -18.05 -19.72
C GLY A 634 3.37 -18.83 -18.70
N LYS A 635 2.75 -19.35 -17.62
CA LYS A 635 3.48 -19.69 -16.38
C LYS A 635 4.46 -20.83 -16.62
N GLU A 636 4.16 -21.71 -17.57
CA GLU A 636 5.04 -22.78 -18.03
C GLU A 636 6.24 -22.22 -18.81
N GLU A 637 6.05 -21.26 -19.74
CA GLU A 637 7.15 -20.57 -20.44
C GLU A 637 7.97 -19.67 -19.49
N PHE A 638 7.30 -18.96 -18.58
CA PHE A 638 7.90 -18.15 -17.52
C PHE A 638 8.78 -19.01 -16.62
N MET A 639 8.27 -20.16 -16.14
CA MET A 639 9.02 -21.07 -15.28
C MET A 639 10.12 -21.83 -16.04
N ASP A 640 9.89 -22.22 -17.30
CA ASP A 640 10.91 -22.83 -18.17
C ASP A 640 12.09 -21.88 -18.44
N GLN A 641 11.83 -20.57 -18.52
CA GLN A 641 12.87 -19.53 -18.69
C GLN A 641 13.51 -19.11 -17.35
N PHE A 642 12.78 -19.16 -16.23
CA PHE A 642 13.30 -18.95 -14.87
C PHE A 642 14.04 -20.16 -14.28
N LYS A 643 14.19 -21.28 -15.02
CA LYS A 643 15.08 -22.41 -14.67
C LYS A 643 16.57 -22.02 -14.59
N GLY A 644 16.92 -20.79 -14.99
CA GLY A 644 18.20 -20.20 -14.62
C GLY A 644 18.34 -20.23 -13.11
N SER A 645 19.31 -21.00 -12.61
CA SER A 645 19.58 -21.27 -11.19
C SER A 645 20.05 -20.02 -10.43
N TYR A 646 19.64 -18.82 -10.83
CA TYR A 646 20.07 -17.55 -10.24
C TYR A 646 19.17 -16.37 -10.61
N PHE A 647 19.14 -15.36 -9.75
CA PHE A 647 18.68 -14.00 -10.07
C PHE A 647 19.77 -12.99 -9.71
N TYR A 648 19.65 -11.75 -10.19
CA TYR A 648 20.59 -10.69 -9.81
C TYR A 648 19.99 -9.82 -8.71
N GLN A 649 20.70 -9.71 -7.58
CA GLN A 649 20.40 -8.76 -6.50
C GLN A 649 21.59 -7.83 -6.34
N ASN A 650 21.41 -6.54 -6.60
CA ASN A 650 22.45 -5.50 -6.47
C ASN A 650 23.76 -5.87 -7.21
N GLY A 651 23.63 -6.40 -8.44
CA GLY A 651 24.77 -6.84 -9.26
C GLY A 651 25.39 -8.18 -8.84
N VAL A 652 24.95 -8.79 -7.74
CA VAL A 652 25.38 -10.13 -7.31
C VAL A 652 24.47 -11.17 -7.96
N LYS A 653 25.10 -12.11 -8.66
CA LYS A 653 24.46 -13.31 -9.19
C LYS A 653 24.14 -14.24 -8.02
N VAL A 654 22.91 -14.20 -7.54
CA VAL A 654 22.42 -15.03 -6.43
C VAL A 654 21.99 -16.36 -7.02
N TYR A 655 22.81 -17.40 -6.85
CA TYR A 655 22.45 -18.74 -7.29
C TYR A 655 21.39 -19.35 -6.37
N ILE A 656 20.28 -19.75 -6.96
CA ILE A 656 19.29 -20.65 -6.40
C ILE A 656 19.87 -22.06 -6.50
N LEU A 657 20.36 -22.58 -5.37
CA LEU A 657 20.84 -23.94 -5.26
C LEU A 657 19.66 -24.90 -5.02
N ASP A 658 19.68 -26.08 -5.63
CA ASP A 658 18.80 -27.18 -5.24
C ASP A 658 18.97 -27.47 -3.74
N GLU A 659 17.87 -27.83 -3.07
CA GLU A 659 17.80 -28.08 -1.64
C GLU A 659 18.97 -28.96 -1.16
N ALA A 660 19.90 -28.37 -0.42
CA ALA A 660 20.89 -29.12 0.33
C ALA A 660 20.18 -29.65 1.58
N VAL A 661 20.05 -30.97 1.71
CA VAL A 661 19.67 -31.59 2.98
C VAL A 661 20.68 -31.13 4.04
N VAL A 662 20.24 -30.26 4.93
CA VAL A 662 21.03 -29.76 6.05
C VAL A 662 21.18 -30.93 7.04
N LEU A 663 22.16 -31.80 6.80
CA LEU A 663 22.54 -32.87 7.76
C LEU A 663 23.07 -32.27 9.08
N ARG A 664 23.44 -30.98 9.06
CA ARG A 664 23.83 -30.19 10.22
C ARG A 664 23.66 -28.71 9.86
N HIS A 665 22.98 -27.95 10.73
CA HIS A 665 22.95 -26.50 10.63
C HIS A 665 24.40 -25.99 10.60
N ARG A 666 24.86 -25.48 9.45
CA ARG A 666 25.91 -24.48 9.48
C ARG A 666 25.19 -23.21 9.93
N PRO A 667 25.56 -22.58 11.07
CA PRO A 667 25.01 -21.30 11.41
C PRO A 667 25.22 -20.37 10.21
N GLU A 668 24.21 -19.55 9.91
CA GLU A 668 24.32 -18.43 8.97
C GLU A 668 25.69 -17.78 9.14
N SER A 669 26.31 -17.33 8.05
CA SER A 669 27.54 -16.56 8.14
C SER A 669 27.25 -15.34 9.03
N VAL A 670 27.60 -15.48 10.30
CA VAL A 670 27.35 -14.51 11.35
C VAL A 670 28.12 -13.27 10.90
N GLN A 671 27.42 -12.23 10.44
CA GLN A 671 27.91 -10.90 10.73
C GLN A 671 27.96 -10.88 12.26
N HIS A 672 29.14 -11.10 12.85
CA HIS A 672 29.32 -11.18 14.31
C HIS A 672 28.85 -9.87 14.95
N LYS A 673 27.55 -9.79 15.25
CA LYS A 673 26.92 -8.76 16.06
C LYS A 673 27.13 -9.20 17.49
N TYR A 674 28.19 -8.72 18.11
CA TYR A 674 28.50 -8.98 19.51
C TYR A 674 27.31 -8.56 20.40
N GLU A 675 26.72 -9.51 21.15
CA GLU A 675 25.43 -9.33 21.85
C GLU A 675 25.56 -8.72 23.25
N GLY A 676 26.11 -7.50 23.35
CA GLY A 676 26.15 -6.74 24.61
C GLY A 676 25.31 -5.48 24.59
N GLN A 677 24.78 -5.07 25.75
CA GLN A 677 23.88 -3.91 25.89
C GLN A 677 24.54 -2.59 25.45
N TYR A 678 25.85 -2.46 25.63
CA TYR A 678 26.63 -1.25 25.29
C TYR A 678 27.68 -1.48 24.20
N THR A 679 27.70 -2.66 23.58
CA THR A 679 28.73 -3.02 22.61
C THR A 679 28.77 -2.04 21.44
N ASP A 680 27.60 -1.58 20.97
CA ASP A 680 27.50 -0.60 19.87
C ASP A 680 28.05 0.79 20.24
N MET A 681 28.30 1.06 21.54
CA MET A 681 28.93 2.31 22.00
C MET A 681 30.46 2.24 22.04
N THR A 682 31.06 1.08 21.78
CA THR A 682 32.52 0.91 21.91
C THR A 682 33.26 1.60 20.75
N ASP A 683 34.37 2.26 21.06
CA ASP A 683 35.24 2.87 20.03
C ASP A 683 36.12 1.81 19.36
N TYR A 684 36.36 0.72 20.08
CA TYR A 684 37.12 -0.43 19.64
C TYR A 684 36.60 -1.66 20.39
N ILE A 685 36.45 -2.75 19.66
CA ILE A 685 36.01 -4.04 20.18
C ILE A 685 36.98 -5.13 19.76
N LEU A 686 37.33 -5.98 20.72
CA LEU A 686 37.98 -7.27 20.52
C LEU A 686 36.91 -8.35 20.60
N GLY A 687 36.65 -8.99 19.49
CA GLY A 687 35.70 -10.08 19.40
C GLY A 687 36.30 -11.44 19.70
N GLN A 688 35.43 -12.44 19.86
CA GLN A 688 35.82 -13.83 20.17
C GLN A 688 36.91 -14.39 19.25
N GLU A 689 36.86 -14.16 17.94
CA GLU A 689 37.88 -14.65 17.00
C GLU A 689 39.27 -14.08 17.27
N GLU A 690 39.35 -12.81 17.69
CA GLU A 690 40.62 -12.17 18.05
C GLU A 690 41.06 -12.59 19.46
N LEU A 691 40.13 -12.65 20.41
CA LEU A 691 40.39 -13.10 21.77
C LEU A 691 40.95 -14.53 21.79
N ASN A 692 40.42 -15.43 20.97
CA ASN A 692 40.88 -16.82 20.85
C ASN A 692 42.33 -16.95 20.31
N LYS A 693 42.88 -15.91 19.66
CA LYS A 693 44.29 -15.89 19.22
C LYS A 693 45.24 -15.66 20.40
N PHE A 694 44.73 -15.17 21.52
CA PHE A 694 45.53 -14.88 22.71
C PHE A 694 45.39 -16.01 23.74
N ASN A 695 46.45 -16.80 23.91
CA ASN A 695 46.52 -17.76 25.01
C ASN A 695 46.84 -17.03 26.33
N THR A 696 45.80 -16.60 27.04
CA THR A 696 45.94 -15.78 28.27
C THR A 696 45.33 -16.49 29.46
N SER A 697 46.00 -16.36 30.62
CA SER A 697 45.55 -16.94 31.89
C SER A 697 44.83 -15.92 32.79
N SER A 698 44.69 -14.67 32.34
CA SER A 698 44.09 -13.59 33.12
C SER A 698 43.41 -12.53 32.26
N ILE A 699 42.25 -12.05 32.73
CA ILE A 699 41.48 -10.98 32.07
C ILE A 699 42.30 -9.71 31.86
N TYR A 700 43.20 -9.39 32.78
CA TYR A 700 44.07 -8.21 32.70
C TYR A 700 44.99 -8.27 31.47
N GLN A 701 45.43 -9.47 31.05
CA GLN A 701 46.22 -9.63 29.83
C GLN A 701 45.37 -9.34 28.58
N LEU A 702 44.08 -9.71 28.59
CA LEU A 702 43.16 -9.36 27.50
C LEU A 702 42.85 -7.85 27.49
N LEU A 703 42.60 -7.24 28.65
CA LEU A 703 42.36 -5.80 28.78
C LEU A 703 43.56 -4.97 28.30
N SER A 704 44.80 -5.46 28.49
CA SER A 704 46.00 -4.81 27.99
C SER A 704 46.09 -4.74 26.45
N ARG A 705 45.25 -5.50 25.74
CA ARG A 705 45.12 -5.46 24.28
C ARG A 705 44.20 -4.35 23.80
N LEU A 706 43.37 -3.78 24.68
CA LEU A 706 42.49 -2.68 24.30
C LEU A 706 43.32 -1.40 24.09
N PRO A 707 43.15 -0.72 22.94
CA PRO A 707 43.90 0.49 22.64
C PRO A 707 43.54 1.61 23.62
N GLY A 708 44.57 2.20 24.24
CA GLY A 708 44.40 3.25 25.24
C GLY A 708 44.04 2.76 26.64
N VAL A 709 44.18 1.46 26.91
CA VAL A 709 44.09 0.87 28.26
C VAL A 709 45.50 0.49 28.72
N ILE A 710 45.88 0.91 29.94
CA ILE A 710 47.16 0.57 30.58
C ILE A 710 46.86 -0.36 31.75
N VAL A 711 47.51 -1.52 31.76
CA VAL A 711 47.40 -2.52 32.83
C VAL A 711 48.75 -2.65 33.51
N SER A 712 48.78 -2.45 34.83
CA SER A 712 49.98 -2.59 35.67
C SER A 712 49.67 -3.48 36.86
N GLY A 713 50.06 -4.76 36.78
CA GLY A 713 49.62 -5.78 37.75
C GLY A 713 48.12 -6.03 37.59
N THR A 714 47.35 -5.83 38.67
CA THR A 714 45.88 -5.90 38.68
C THR A 714 45.21 -4.54 38.56
N LYS A 715 45.98 -3.46 38.32
CA LYS A 715 45.45 -2.10 38.18
C LYS A 715 45.26 -1.74 36.71
N VAL A 716 44.08 -1.27 36.35
CA VAL A 716 43.70 -0.85 34.99
C VAL A 716 43.41 0.65 34.98
N THR A 717 44.04 1.37 34.06
CA THR A 717 43.88 2.82 33.90
C THR A 717 43.74 3.19 32.43
N MET A 718 43.10 4.31 32.16
CA MET A 718 42.96 4.86 30.81
C MET A 718 44.22 5.65 30.45
N ALA A 719 44.87 5.32 29.33
CA ALA A 719 46.13 5.93 28.90
C ALA A 719 46.04 7.46 28.71
N ARG A 720 44.85 7.96 28.36
CA ARG A 720 44.61 9.37 28.05
C ARG A 720 44.73 10.30 29.26
N ASN A 721 44.27 9.86 30.42
CA ASN A 721 44.05 10.73 31.60
C ASN A 721 44.44 10.05 32.92
N GLY A 722 44.93 8.81 32.90
CA GLY A 722 45.34 8.06 34.09
C GLY A 722 44.19 7.65 35.01
N SER A 723 42.93 7.89 34.64
CA SER A 723 41.77 7.54 35.48
C SER A 723 41.48 6.05 35.43
N THR A 724 40.96 5.50 36.53
CA THR A 724 40.35 4.17 36.53
C THR A 724 39.06 4.20 35.69
N PRO A 725 38.91 3.31 34.70
CA PRO A 725 37.68 3.25 33.91
C PRO A 725 36.52 2.67 34.72
N LEU A 726 35.30 2.98 34.29
CA LEU A 726 34.12 2.22 34.70
C LEU A 726 34.12 0.85 34.01
N PHE A 727 34.05 -0.24 34.77
CA PHE A 727 33.91 -1.59 34.21
C PHE A 727 32.42 -1.92 34.06
N MET A 728 31.98 -2.17 32.84
CA MET A 728 30.63 -2.63 32.52
C MET A 728 30.70 -4.11 32.16
N ILE A 729 30.40 -4.98 33.11
CA ILE A 729 30.43 -6.45 32.91
C ILE A 729 29.00 -6.94 32.74
N ASP A 730 28.71 -7.58 31.60
CA ASP A 730 27.37 -8.05 31.20
C ASP A 730 26.28 -6.97 31.33
N GLY A 731 26.65 -5.71 31.07
CA GLY A 731 25.73 -4.56 31.12
C GLY A 731 25.58 -3.89 32.51
N LEU A 732 26.27 -4.37 33.54
CA LEU A 732 26.21 -3.81 34.89
C LEU A 732 27.53 -3.11 35.28
N PRO A 733 27.48 -1.94 35.95
CA PRO A 733 28.67 -1.30 36.49
C PRO A 733 29.24 -2.15 37.64
N GLN A 734 30.51 -2.52 37.53
CA GLN A 734 31.22 -3.34 38.50
C GLN A 734 32.48 -2.64 39.03
N THR A 735 32.93 -3.06 40.20
CA THR A 735 34.22 -2.64 40.76
C THR A 735 35.37 -3.38 40.07
N GLU A 736 36.57 -2.80 40.13
CA GLU A 736 37.78 -3.41 39.55
C GLU A 736 38.06 -4.81 40.11
N ASP A 737 37.75 -5.06 41.39
CA ASP A 737 37.92 -6.36 42.05
C ASP A 737 37.13 -7.49 41.37
N MET A 738 35.99 -7.16 40.74
CA MET A 738 35.14 -8.13 40.07
C MET A 738 35.74 -8.69 38.79
N LEU A 739 36.77 -8.05 38.23
CA LEU A 739 37.50 -8.59 37.09
C LEU A 739 38.13 -9.95 37.41
N ASN A 740 38.55 -10.17 38.65
CA ASN A 740 39.15 -11.45 39.07
C ASN A 740 38.18 -12.63 39.00
N ALA A 741 36.86 -12.37 39.00
CA ALA A 741 35.84 -13.40 38.85
C ALA A 741 35.56 -13.76 37.38
N VAL A 742 36.07 -12.96 36.42
CA VAL A 742 35.88 -13.21 34.98
C VAL A 742 37.04 -14.03 34.45
N MET A 743 36.75 -15.28 34.09
CA MET A 743 37.71 -16.16 33.41
C MET A 743 37.90 -15.68 31.95
N PRO A 744 39.14 -15.61 31.41
CA PRO A 744 39.39 -15.22 30.02
C PRO A 744 38.61 -16.06 28.99
N GLU A 745 38.44 -17.35 29.26
CA GLU A 745 37.72 -18.29 28.40
C GLU A 745 36.21 -18.03 28.34
N ASP A 746 35.67 -17.36 29.35
CA ASP A 746 34.25 -16.99 29.43
C ASP A 746 33.95 -15.65 28.75
N VAL A 747 34.96 -14.89 28.34
CA VAL A 747 34.78 -13.62 27.64
C VAL A 747 34.34 -13.88 26.21
N ASP A 748 33.23 -13.26 25.82
CA ASP A 748 32.75 -13.23 24.44
C ASP A 748 33.40 -12.08 23.66
N ASN A 749 33.36 -10.86 24.23
CA ASN A 749 33.97 -9.68 23.64
C ASN A 749 34.37 -8.63 24.69
N LEU A 750 35.36 -7.80 24.34
CA LEU A 750 35.85 -6.68 25.15
C LEU A 750 35.78 -5.40 24.32
N GLY A 751 35.31 -4.30 24.89
CA GLY A 751 35.35 -3.01 24.22
C GLY A 751 35.76 -1.88 25.14
N VAL A 752 36.19 -0.78 24.53
CA VAL A 752 36.57 0.44 25.26
C VAL A 752 35.81 1.64 24.69
N ILE A 753 35.31 2.50 25.59
CA ILE A 753 34.65 3.77 25.28
C ILE A 753 35.51 4.90 25.86
N ARG A 754 35.85 5.86 25.01
CA ARG A 754 36.75 7.00 25.28
C ARG A 754 36.19 8.29 24.71
N ASP A 755 35.31 8.22 23.72
CA ASP A 755 34.68 9.39 23.10
C ASP A 755 33.85 10.21 24.11
N GLY A 756 34.05 11.54 24.12
CA GLY A 756 33.45 12.42 25.12
C GLY A 756 31.91 12.43 25.13
N ALA A 757 31.28 12.33 23.95
CA ALA A 757 29.82 12.28 23.85
C ALA A 757 29.29 10.96 24.41
N ARG A 758 29.95 9.83 24.09
CA ARG A 758 29.59 8.50 24.61
C ARG A 758 29.79 8.39 26.12
N LEU A 759 30.86 8.95 26.66
CA LEU A 759 31.15 8.97 28.10
C LEU A 759 30.11 9.78 28.90
N THR A 760 29.46 10.76 28.26
CA THR A 760 28.37 11.55 28.87
C THR A 760 27.21 10.66 29.33
N PHE A 761 26.90 9.60 28.58
CA PHE A 761 25.87 8.60 28.94
C PHE A 761 26.18 7.84 30.25
N PHE A 762 27.47 7.70 30.56
CA PHE A 762 27.97 6.98 31.74
C PHE A 762 28.45 7.91 32.87
N MET A 763 28.39 9.24 32.69
CA MET A 763 28.92 10.18 33.70
C MET A 763 28.30 9.98 35.08
N ALA A 764 26.99 9.73 35.15
CA ALA A 764 26.29 9.46 36.41
C ALA A 764 26.73 8.16 37.11
N GLN A 765 27.46 7.27 36.42
CA GLN A 765 28.03 6.03 36.96
C GLN A 765 29.55 6.12 37.17
N GLY A 766 30.15 7.29 37.01
CA GLY A 766 31.60 7.46 37.14
C GLY A 766 32.38 7.14 35.86
N GLY A 767 31.70 6.98 34.71
CA GLY A 767 32.35 6.69 33.42
C GLY A 767 33.10 7.87 32.79
N ALA A 768 33.13 9.06 33.41
CA ALA A 768 33.77 10.26 32.84
C ALA A 768 35.26 10.05 32.44
N GLY A 769 35.94 9.12 33.12
CA GLY A 769 37.33 8.77 32.85
C GLY A 769 37.56 7.83 31.66
N GLY A 770 36.53 7.09 31.26
CA GLY A 770 36.59 5.98 30.30
C GLY A 770 35.70 4.82 30.76
N VAL A 771 35.22 3.99 29.82
CA VAL A 771 34.44 2.79 30.12
C VAL A 771 35.05 1.59 29.43
N ILE A 772 35.15 0.46 30.13
CA ILE A 772 35.52 -0.84 29.56
C ILE A 772 34.28 -1.72 29.61
N VAL A 773 33.86 -2.22 28.46
CA VAL A 773 32.72 -3.14 28.31
C VAL A 773 33.26 -4.56 28.22
N ILE A 774 32.74 -5.46 29.04
CA ILE A 774 33.10 -6.88 29.07
C ILE A 774 31.82 -7.68 28.97
N ASN A 775 31.67 -8.47 27.91
CA ASN A 775 30.53 -9.37 27.76
C ASN A 775 31.03 -10.82 27.86
N THR A 776 30.31 -11.65 28.62
CA THR A 776 30.63 -13.06 28.82
C THR A 776 29.69 -13.97 28.04
N LYS A 777 30.18 -15.14 27.62
CA LYS A 777 29.46 -16.12 26.78
C LYS A 777 28.19 -16.67 27.42
N HIS A 778 28.14 -16.71 28.75
CA HIS A 778 27.06 -17.32 29.52
C HIS A 778 26.33 -16.35 30.46
N GLY A 779 26.72 -15.07 30.46
CA GLY A 779 26.16 -14.07 31.37
C GLY A 779 26.45 -14.39 32.83
N HIS A 780 27.72 -14.31 33.24
CA HIS A 780 28.21 -14.58 34.60
C HIS A 780 27.41 -13.83 35.67
N PHE A 781 26.97 -12.61 35.33
CA PHE A 781 26.02 -11.84 36.11
C PHE A 781 24.69 -11.87 35.36
N THR A 782 23.73 -12.70 35.78
CA THR A 782 22.44 -12.89 35.09
C THR A 782 21.90 -11.58 34.52
N PRO A 783 21.51 -11.50 33.23
CA PRO A 783 20.95 -10.30 32.65
C PRO A 783 19.50 -10.14 33.15
N LYS A 784 19.32 -9.77 34.42
CA LYS A 784 18.12 -9.02 34.79
C LYS A 784 18.27 -7.69 34.07
N ALA A 785 17.37 -7.41 33.12
CA ALA A 785 17.28 -6.15 32.40
C ALA A 785 17.76 -5.00 33.29
N THR A 786 18.85 -4.33 32.90
CA THR A 786 19.44 -3.24 33.68
C THR A 786 18.34 -2.24 34.01
N PRO A 787 17.95 -2.06 35.28
CA PRO A 787 16.83 -1.22 35.66
C PRO A 787 16.91 0.16 35.02
N GLY A 788 15.90 0.51 34.23
CA GLY A 788 15.81 1.81 33.58
C GLY A 788 16.73 1.97 32.36
N LEU A 789 17.20 0.90 31.74
CA LEU A 789 17.88 0.94 30.45
C LEU A 789 17.26 -0.05 29.47
N ILE A 790 16.93 0.44 28.29
CA ILE A 790 16.45 -0.37 27.18
C ILE A 790 17.30 -0.11 25.92
N LYS A 791 17.54 -1.19 25.17
CA LYS A 791 18.07 -1.16 23.81
C LYS A 791 16.97 -1.62 22.88
N PHE A 792 16.66 -0.84 21.85
CA PHE A 792 15.67 -1.24 20.85
C PHE A 792 15.97 -0.64 19.48
N ILE A 793 15.35 -1.21 18.45
CA ILE A 793 15.44 -0.77 17.07
C ILE A 793 14.01 -0.40 16.63
N PRO A 794 13.65 0.89 16.59
CA PRO A 794 12.37 1.32 16.03
C PRO A 794 12.32 1.12 14.52
N LEU A 795 11.11 1.13 13.96
CA LEU A 795 10.90 1.24 12.51
C LEU A 795 11.48 2.58 12.02
N GLY A 796 12.58 2.52 11.27
CA GLY A 796 13.19 3.67 10.60
C GLY A 796 12.84 3.73 9.12
N TYR A 797 13.28 4.79 8.43
CA TYR A 797 13.07 4.89 6.98
C TYR A 797 14.03 3.97 6.21
N SER A 798 13.54 3.30 5.18
CA SER A 798 14.38 2.56 4.25
C SER A 798 15.13 3.54 3.36
N GLU A 799 16.44 3.32 3.19
CA GLU A 799 17.22 3.99 2.16
C GLU A 799 16.99 3.27 0.82
N PRO A 800 16.81 4.02 -0.29
CA PRO A 800 16.59 3.41 -1.59
C PRO A 800 17.88 2.81 -2.14
N ASP A 801 17.82 1.54 -2.57
CA ASP A 801 18.90 0.94 -3.35
C ASP A 801 18.99 1.60 -4.74
N GLU A 802 20.17 1.57 -5.36
CA GLU A 802 20.33 1.92 -6.77
C GLU A 802 19.89 0.75 -7.67
N PHE A 803 19.07 1.03 -8.68
CA PHE A 803 18.69 0.01 -9.65
C PHE A 803 19.90 -0.39 -10.49
N TYR A 804 20.30 -1.66 -10.35
CA TYR A 804 21.43 -2.19 -11.11
C TYR A 804 21.07 -2.43 -12.58
N MET A 805 21.90 -1.88 -13.48
CA MET A 805 21.82 -2.13 -14.92
C MET A 805 23.18 -2.64 -15.44
N PRO A 806 23.24 -3.84 -16.05
CA PRO A 806 24.45 -4.32 -16.71
C PRO A 806 24.97 -3.34 -17.76
N GLN A 807 26.30 -3.22 -17.84
CA GLN A 807 26.97 -2.44 -18.86
C GLN A 807 27.58 -3.40 -19.89
N TYR A 808 27.08 -3.37 -21.12
CA TYR A 808 27.56 -4.22 -22.22
C TYR A 808 28.53 -3.50 -23.17
N ASN A 809 29.26 -2.51 -22.66
CA ASN A 809 30.23 -1.75 -23.46
C ASN A 809 31.51 -2.56 -23.75
N ASP A 810 31.77 -3.62 -22.98
CA ASP A 810 32.94 -4.48 -23.13
C ASP A 810 32.67 -5.63 -24.12
N PRO A 811 33.47 -5.79 -25.19
CA PRO A 811 33.36 -6.90 -26.14
C PRO A 811 33.43 -8.30 -25.52
N GLU A 812 34.12 -8.49 -24.41
CA GLU A 812 34.17 -9.78 -23.70
C GLU A 812 32.85 -10.07 -22.98
N ILE A 813 32.27 -9.05 -22.32
CA ILE A 813 30.96 -9.18 -21.67
C ILE A 813 29.87 -9.43 -22.72
N LEU A 814 29.92 -8.80 -23.91
CA LEU A 814 28.97 -9.06 -25.00
C LEU A 814 28.99 -10.51 -25.52
N LYS A 815 30.15 -11.17 -25.43
CA LYS A 815 30.36 -12.55 -25.87
C LYS A 815 30.21 -13.58 -24.76
N ALA A 816 30.04 -13.13 -23.51
CA ALA A 816 29.93 -14.00 -22.36
C ALA A 816 28.78 -15.01 -22.53
N PRO A 817 29.00 -16.31 -22.25
CA PRO A 817 28.01 -17.37 -22.49
C PRO A 817 26.84 -17.31 -21.51
N GLU A 818 26.97 -16.60 -20.39
CA GLU A 818 25.90 -16.45 -19.40
C GLU A 818 24.74 -15.62 -19.97
N ILE A 819 23.52 -16.15 -19.90
CA ILE A 819 22.32 -15.53 -20.46
C ILE A 819 21.72 -14.48 -19.49
N ASP A 820 21.40 -13.28 -19.97
CA ASP A 820 20.69 -12.23 -19.24
C ASP A 820 19.17 -12.48 -19.24
N TYR A 821 18.64 -12.93 -18.10
CA TYR A 821 17.22 -13.23 -17.86
C TYR A 821 16.47 -12.13 -17.08
N ARG A 822 16.93 -10.88 -17.10
CA ARG A 822 16.24 -9.80 -16.39
C ARG A 822 14.83 -9.59 -16.93
N SER A 823 13.84 -9.68 -16.04
CA SER A 823 12.44 -9.35 -16.34
C SER A 823 12.15 -7.85 -16.26
N THR A 824 12.81 -7.15 -15.33
CA THR A 824 12.87 -5.69 -15.30
C THR A 824 14.17 -5.24 -15.99
N ILE A 825 14.04 -4.69 -17.19
CA ILE A 825 15.16 -4.25 -18.02
C ILE A 825 15.73 -2.93 -17.53
N TYR A 826 14.85 -2.02 -17.13
CA TYR A 826 15.21 -0.68 -16.66
C TYR A 826 14.14 -0.13 -15.72
N TRP A 827 14.57 0.50 -14.63
CA TRP A 827 13.70 1.22 -13.70
C TRP A 827 14.33 2.57 -13.38
N GLN A 828 13.55 3.64 -13.56
CA GLN A 828 13.95 4.98 -13.18
C GLN A 828 12.83 5.63 -12.37
N PRO A 829 12.97 5.77 -11.04
CA PRO A 829 11.92 6.36 -10.22
C PRO A 829 11.79 7.86 -10.45
N VAL A 830 12.85 8.57 -10.82
CA VAL A 830 12.79 10.01 -11.10
C VAL A 830 13.38 10.27 -12.48
N VAL A 831 12.53 10.55 -13.46
CA VAL A 831 12.97 10.90 -14.81
C VAL A 831 13.50 12.35 -14.80
N PRO A 832 14.80 12.58 -15.13
CA PRO A 832 15.38 13.91 -15.16
C PRO A 832 14.92 14.64 -16.42
N ILE A 833 14.06 15.65 -16.27
CA ILE A 833 13.53 16.44 -17.39
C ILE A 833 14.24 17.79 -17.42
N ASP A 834 14.68 18.21 -18.60
CA ASP A 834 15.31 19.52 -18.80
C ASP A 834 14.26 20.65 -18.91
N SER A 835 14.72 21.90 -19.00
CA SER A 835 13.84 23.07 -19.13
C SER A 835 13.01 23.11 -20.42
N SER A 836 13.31 22.26 -21.41
CA SER A 836 12.53 22.13 -22.65
C SER A 836 11.46 21.04 -22.58
N GLY A 837 11.32 20.38 -21.42
CA GLY A 837 10.39 19.27 -21.26
C GLY A 837 10.87 17.98 -21.93
N GLN A 838 12.17 17.90 -22.24
CA GLN A 838 12.78 16.77 -22.91
C GLN A 838 13.70 15.99 -21.96
N THR A 839 13.89 14.72 -22.25
CA THR A 839 14.96 13.92 -21.66
C THR A 839 15.42 12.82 -22.60
N SER A 840 16.67 12.39 -22.42
CA SER A 840 17.24 11.23 -23.08
C SER A 840 17.72 10.24 -22.05
N LEU A 841 17.25 9.01 -22.17
CA LEU A 841 17.59 7.88 -21.32
C LEU A 841 18.15 6.76 -22.20
N SER A 842 18.92 5.84 -21.61
CA SER A 842 19.37 4.67 -22.33
C SER A 842 19.43 3.45 -21.44
N PHE A 843 19.13 2.29 -22.02
CA PHE A 843 19.23 1.00 -21.35
C PHE A 843 19.70 -0.06 -22.35
N PHE A 844 20.02 -1.26 -21.87
CA PHE A 844 20.41 -2.37 -22.74
C PHE A 844 19.35 -3.46 -22.75
N THR A 845 19.10 -4.06 -23.92
CA THR A 845 18.25 -5.24 -24.07
C THR A 845 18.84 -6.45 -23.32
N SER A 846 17.98 -7.42 -22.99
CA SER A 846 18.39 -8.71 -22.44
C SER A 846 18.75 -9.69 -23.55
N ASP A 847 19.06 -10.94 -23.19
CA ASP A 847 19.28 -12.00 -24.16
C ASP A 847 17.99 -12.65 -24.68
N MET A 848 16.88 -12.38 -24.01
CA MET A 848 15.57 -12.97 -24.29
C MET A 848 14.93 -12.35 -25.54
N ALA A 849 14.70 -13.19 -26.57
CA ALA A 849 13.93 -12.84 -27.76
C ALA A 849 12.48 -12.48 -27.41
N GLY A 850 11.97 -11.36 -27.92
CA GLY A 850 10.60 -10.95 -27.61
C GLY A 850 10.33 -9.46 -27.82
N SER A 851 9.53 -8.89 -26.93
CA SER A 851 9.23 -7.46 -26.93
C SER A 851 9.34 -6.90 -25.53
N TYR A 852 9.77 -5.65 -25.43
CA TYR A 852 9.80 -4.93 -24.17
C TYR A 852 8.65 -3.93 -24.11
N THR A 853 8.02 -3.79 -22.95
CA THR A 853 7.04 -2.75 -22.69
C THR A 853 7.71 -1.63 -21.91
N ILE A 854 7.62 -0.40 -22.43
CA ILE A 854 8.04 0.82 -21.74
C ILE A 854 6.78 1.48 -21.17
N THR A 855 6.74 1.67 -19.85
CA THR A 855 5.63 2.33 -19.15
C THR A 855 6.15 3.60 -18.47
N VAL A 856 5.49 4.72 -18.73
CA VAL A 856 5.78 6.02 -18.11
C VAL A 856 4.53 6.50 -17.40
N GLU A 857 4.70 6.85 -16.13
CA GLU A 857 3.65 7.40 -15.29
C GLU A 857 4.15 8.66 -14.60
N GLY A 858 3.28 9.63 -14.33
CA GLY A 858 3.64 10.79 -13.54
C GLY A 858 2.59 11.87 -13.49
N LEU A 859 2.99 13.01 -12.94
CA LEU A 859 2.13 14.17 -12.74
C LEU A 859 2.83 15.45 -13.22
N GLY A 860 2.10 16.27 -13.96
CA GLY A 860 2.43 17.67 -14.17
C GLY A 860 2.38 18.46 -12.85
N LYS A 861 3.04 19.62 -12.81
CA LYS A 861 3.10 20.47 -11.61
C LYS A 861 1.72 20.97 -11.13
N ASN A 862 0.71 21.02 -12.01
CA ASN A 862 -0.64 21.43 -11.64
C ASN A 862 -1.57 20.22 -11.40
N GLY A 863 -1.01 19.02 -11.27
CA GLY A 863 -1.76 17.80 -10.96
C GLY A 863 -2.33 17.08 -12.16
N GLU A 864 -1.85 17.35 -13.38
CA GLU A 864 -2.25 16.65 -14.59
C GLU A 864 -1.63 15.24 -14.64
N PRO A 865 -2.41 14.15 -14.48
CA PRO A 865 -1.86 12.80 -14.53
C PRO A 865 -1.51 12.41 -15.96
N VAL A 866 -0.36 11.76 -16.13
CA VAL A 866 0.14 11.26 -17.41
C VAL A 866 0.44 9.79 -17.30
N TYR A 867 -0.09 9.01 -18.24
CA TYR A 867 0.19 7.59 -18.41
C TYR A 867 0.44 7.30 -19.88
N ARG A 868 1.55 6.64 -20.19
CA ARG A 868 1.85 6.17 -21.54
C ARG A 868 2.53 4.81 -21.51
N GLN A 869 2.17 3.98 -22.46
CA GLN A 869 2.80 2.68 -22.64
C GLN A 869 3.06 2.42 -24.11
N THR A 870 4.26 1.92 -24.44
CA THR A 870 4.66 1.54 -25.79
C THR A 870 5.48 0.25 -25.76
N THR A 871 5.75 -0.32 -26.94
CA THR A 871 6.51 -1.56 -27.07
C THR A 871 7.63 -1.42 -28.09
N ILE A 872 8.78 -2.03 -27.80
CA ILE A 872 9.88 -2.24 -28.74
C ILE A 872 10.14 -3.73 -28.91
N ARG A 873 10.82 -4.15 -29.98
CA ARG A 873 11.11 -5.57 -30.25
C ARG A 873 12.59 -5.89 -30.12
N ARG A 874 12.88 -7.06 -29.58
CA ARG A 874 14.20 -7.71 -29.64
C ARG A 874 14.06 -8.96 -30.50
N GLU A 875 14.83 -9.02 -31.59
CA GLU A 875 14.85 -10.17 -32.51
C GLU A 875 16.03 -11.11 -32.24
#